data_AF-A0A254T3G4-F1
#
_entry.id   AF-A0A254T3G4-F1
#
_cell.length_a   1.000
_cell.length_b   1.000
_cell.length_c   1.000
_cell.angle_alpha   90.00
_cell.angle_beta   90.00
_cell.angle_gamma   90.00
#
_symmetry.space_group_name_H-M   'P 1'
#
loop_
_entity.id
_entity.type
_entity.pdbx_description
1 polymer ?
#
loop_
_entity_poly.entity_id
_entity_poly.type
_entity_poly.pdbx_seq_one_letter_code
_entity_poly.pdbx_strand_id
1 'polypeptide(L)'
;MKIQAFLLVMLLGGAGLASAHVLKMPDFKDKRDGRVYKTVQIGNQRWFAENLRFNVKGSWCYDSRDYNCETYGRLYNWAMAMRLVDFYNNHSIANIDFTQKDWKTYHDACPAGWRLPANKDWVTLKRYVGRIGKSDGVGLSLKSPELWEKELRVPAGSDEFGFNALPAGVRNEYTGFMDLKSSAQFWSSSEIDNVGAIYWGLLYDSRSFDKIYASKDDGASIRCIENKVYPFREPPPPPRSKVIPQVVNVQNKAVLTIHIGDQVWMVNNLNVKVPGSYCYDDREENCERFGRLYTWEAATNITKAAKMKDVCPNGWHVPTSLDFYRLNIYLKDIDDAVGVGTNLRARETWMESDLALMGENGFGFTALASGVRDSADTVSAYSGIGTFTGFWTVNELDSSRAIVWTLPNNNDDFVMDSSLKNKAYPVRCLMNPPDIDEIYDSTSIYDKRDDNRYKTLAVGEDVWMAENLRFAAPGSFCYEDKDIRCRNYGRLYPWHVAMRLPEDFIENSLDSVSQGAVVEEHQGICPDGWHIPRQEEWMRLGQFAINKRKGLAAALKSREGWAQGDMTKNNNASGFNALPAGIRFRNDGEYTELGTSAYFWAAEGGGGSGAAYWYVVNSKDDFKNEEDFDGNAYSLRCVKNKK
;
A
#
# COMPACT_ATOMS: atom_id res chain seq x y z
N MET A 1 25.20 -50.68 -37.05
CA MET A 1 25.90 -49.84 -38.05
C MET A 1 24.99 -49.64 -39.25
N LYS A 2 24.28 -48.50 -39.31
CA LYS A 2 23.87 -47.76 -40.53
C LYS A 2 23.00 -46.57 -40.09
N ILE A 3 23.52 -45.39 -40.39
CA ILE A 3 22.95 -44.07 -40.16
C ILE A 3 21.96 -43.80 -41.30
N GLN A 4 20.75 -43.34 -41.00
CA GLN A 4 19.89 -42.65 -41.97
C GLN A 4 19.30 -41.40 -41.31
N ALA A 5 19.60 -40.27 -41.96
CA ALA A 5 19.19 -38.93 -41.58
C ALA A 5 17.68 -38.75 -41.80
N PHE A 6 17.00 -38.11 -40.85
CA PHE A 6 15.68 -37.52 -41.06
C PHE A 6 15.79 -36.00 -41.01
N LEU A 7 15.41 -35.40 -42.14
CA LEU A 7 15.26 -33.97 -42.37
C LEU A 7 14.19 -33.43 -41.40
N LEU A 8 14.57 -32.53 -40.49
CA LEU A 8 13.61 -31.79 -39.65
C LEU A 8 13.24 -30.51 -40.40
N VAL A 9 12.04 -30.49 -40.98
CA VAL A 9 11.42 -29.26 -41.51
C VAL A 9 11.00 -28.41 -40.32
N MET A 10 11.67 -27.26 -40.12
CA MET A 10 11.21 -26.22 -39.21
C MET A 10 9.95 -25.57 -39.79
N LEU A 11 8.78 -25.94 -39.26
CA LEU A 11 7.58 -25.13 -39.36
C LEU A 11 7.61 -24.09 -38.24
N LEU A 12 7.94 -22.85 -38.61
CA LEU A 12 7.69 -21.65 -37.82
C LEU A 12 6.17 -21.49 -37.63
N GLY A 13 5.65 -22.04 -36.54
CA GLY A 13 4.32 -21.74 -36.03
C GLY A 13 4.46 -20.88 -34.78
N GLY A 14 4.13 -19.59 -34.91
CA GLY A 14 4.05 -18.67 -33.77
C GLY A 14 2.98 -19.11 -32.80
N ALA A 15 3.38 -19.81 -31.74
CA ALA A 15 2.59 -19.95 -30.53
C ALA A 15 2.91 -18.75 -29.64
N GLY A 16 1.95 -17.80 -29.56
CA GLY A 16 1.98 -16.79 -28.51
C GLY A 16 2.16 -17.46 -27.16
N LEU A 17 3.12 -16.97 -26.37
CA LEU A 17 3.38 -17.42 -25.01
C LEU A 17 2.09 -17.32 -24.19
N ALA A 18 1.40 -18.45 -24.00
CA ALA A 18 0.34 -18.56 -23.01
C ALA A 18 0.95 -18.17 -21.65
N SER A 19 0.36 -17.19 -20.98
CA SER A 19 0.85 -16.70 -19.69
C SER A 19 0.97 -17.87 -18.71
N ALA A 20 2.18 -18.12 -18.19
CA ALA A 20 2.55 -19.27 -17.33
C ALA A 20 1.83 -19.31 -15.95
N HIS A 21 0.79 -18.51 -15.76
CA HIS A 21 0.18 -18.22 -14.45
C HIS A 21 -1.31 -18.59 -14.36
N VAL A 22 -1.89 -19.11 -15.44
CA VAL A 22 -3.31 -19.50 -15.51
C VAL A 22 -3.43 -20.92 -16.02
N LEU A 23 -3.93 -21.83 -15.17
CA LEU A 23 -4.28 -23.17 -15.59
C LEU A 23 -5.79 -23.20 -15.85
N LYS A 24 -6.17 -23.42 -17.12
CA LYS A 24 -7.55 -23.78 -17.45
C LYS A 24 -7.87 -25.08 -16.76
N MET A 25 -8.91 -25.06 -15.93
CA MET A 25 -9.34 -26.22 -15.17
C MET A 25 -10.55 -26.86 -15.86
N PRO A 26 -10.80 -28.17 -15.65
CA PRO A 26 -11.98 -28.83 -16.21
C PRO A 26 -13.26 -28.10 -15.81
N ASP A 27 -14.23 -28.01 -16.72
CA ASP A 27 -15.53 -27.44 -16.40
C ASP A 27 -16.22 -28.25 -15.29
N PHE A 28 -17.01 -27.58 -14.47
CA PHE A 28 -17.77 -28.18 -13.39
C PHE A 28 -19.24 -28.29 -13.79
N LYS A 29 -19.80 -29.51 -13.70
CA LYS A 29 -21.24 -29.73 -13.89
C LYS A 29 -21.95 -29.80 -12.54
N ASP A 30 -22.81 -28.82 -12.27
CA ASP A 30 -23.66 -28.81 -11.09
C ASP A 30 -24.76 -29.87 -11.24
N LYS A 31 -24.78 -30.83 -10.32
CA LYS A 31 -25.75 -31.94 -10.33
C LYS A 31 -27.16 -31.49 -9.93
N ARG A 32 -27.29 -30.32 -9.30
CA ARG A 32 -28.57 -29.82 -8.77
C ARG A 32 -29.48 -29.31 -9.88
N ASP A 33 -28.91 -28.72 -10.93
CA ASP A 33 -29.65 -28.14 -12.06
C ASP A 33 -29.10 -28.52 -13.44
N GLY A 34 -28.03 -29.31 -13.50
CA GLY A 34 -27.41 -29.80 -14.73
C GLY A 34 -26.53 -28.78 -15.45
N ARG A 35 -26.40 -27.56 -14.92
CA ARG A 35 -25.62 -26.48 -15.55
C ARG A 35 -24.13 -26.77 -15.48
N VAL A 36 -23.42 -26.32 -16.51
CA VAL A 36 -21.96 -26.42 -16.59
C VAL A 36 -21.38 -25.02 -16.38
N TYR A 37 -20.32 -24.96 -15.58
CA TYR A 37 -19.58 -23.74 -15.26
C TYR A 37 -18.12 -23.95 -15.61
N LYS A 38 -17.54 -23.01 -16.35
CA LYS A 38 -16.09 -22.95 -16.55
C LYS A 38 -15.40 -22.68 -15.22
N THR A 39 -14.21 -23.24 -15.05
CA THR A 39 -13.42 -23.01 -13.83
C THR A 39 -11.98 -22.65 -14.17
N VAL A 40 -11.36 -21.89 -13.27
CA VAL A 40 -9.99 -21.42 -13.43
C VAL A 40 -9.24 -21.53 -12.12
N GLN A 41 -7.96 -21.88 -12.17
CA GLN A 41 -7.08 -21.79 -11.02
C GLN A 41 -6.31 -20.47 -11.07
N ILE A 42 -6.43 -19.67 -10.01
CA ILE A 42 -5.70 -18.41 -9.80
C ILE A 42 -4.94 -18.55 -8.48
N GLY A 43 -3.61 -18.62 -8.58
CA GLY A 43 -2.76 -18.98 -7.45
C GLY A 43 -3.07 -20.37 -6.92
N ASN A 44 -3.32 -20.48 -5.61
CA ASN A 44 -3.70 -21.73 -4.94
C ASN A 44 -5.23 -21.96 -4.88
N GLN A 45 -6.03 -21.03 -5.42
CA GLN A 45 -7.49 -21.08 -5.38
C GLN A 45 -8.07 -21.47 -6.74
N ARG A 46 -9.15 -22.25 -6.73
CA ARG A 46 -9.92 -22.55 -7.94
C ARG A 46 -11.30 -21.90 -7.86
N TRP A 47 -11.64 -21.13 -8.87
CA TRP A 47 -12.83 -20.30 -8.96
C TRP A 47 -13.73 -20.74 -10.12
N PHE A 48 -15.03 -20.50 -10.00
CA PHE A 48 -15.87 -20.40 -11.19
C PHE A 48 -15.41 -19.19 -12.04
N ALA A 49 -15.37 -19.36 -13.36
CA ALA A 49 -15.14 -18.28 -14.32
C ALA A 49 -16.47 -17.65 -14.81
N GLU A 50 -17.59 -18.02 -14.17
CA GLU A 50 -18.94 -17.55 -14.45
C GLU A 50 -19.70 -17.33 -13.14
N ASN A 51 -20.65 -16.39 -13.15
CA ASN A 51 -21.55 -16.18 -12.01
C ASN A 51 -22.52 -17.36 -11.84
N LEU A 52 -22.86 -17.68 -10.59
CA LEU A 52 -23.77 -18.77 -10.27
C LEU A 52 -25.18 -18.51 -10.86
N ARG A 53 -25.74 -19.53 -11.50
CA ARG A 53 -27.07 -19.52 -12.13
C ARG A 53 -28.11 -20.39 -11.39
N PHE A 54 -27.74 -20.93 -10.23
CA PHE A 54 -28.57 -21.83 -9.46
C PHE A 54 -29.81 -21.10 -8.92
N ASN A 55 -31.01 -21.59 -9.26
CA ASN A 55 -32.24 -20.91 -8.86
C ASN A 55 -32.57 -21.16 -7.38
N VAL A 56 -32.16 -20.23 -6.51
CA VAL A 56 -32.69 -20.12 -5.15
C VAL A 56 -34.01 -19.36 -5.22
N LYS A 57 -35.08 -19.90 -4.61
CA LYS A 57 -36.41 -19.27 -4.63
C LYS A 57 -36.32 -17.81 -4.18
N GLY A 58 -36.77 -16.89 -5.04
CA GLY A 58 -36.72 -15.44 -4.80
C GLY A 58 -35.52 -14.72 -5.44
N SER A 59 -34.47 -15.43 -5.86
CA SER A 59 -33.33 -14.84 -6.59
C SER A 59 -33.74 -14.30 -7.96
N TRP A 60 -33.00 -13.32 -8.47
CA TRP A 60 -33.40 -12.50 -9.61
C TRP A 60 -32.49 -12.70 -10.83
N CYS A 61 -33.09 -12.63 -12.02
CA CYS A 61 -32.38 -12.21 -13.22
C CYS A 61 -32.42 -10.68 -13.29
N TYR A 62 -31.37 -10.04 -13.77
CA TYR A 62 -31.39 -8.59 -14.00
C TYR A 62 -32.61 -8.21 -14.88
N ASP A 63 -33.34 -7.16 -14.51
CA ASP A 63 -34.62 -6.73 -15.13
C ASP A 63 -35.70 -7.82 -15.20
N SER A 64 -35.60 -8.88 -14.39
CA SER A 64 -36.49 -10.04 -14.44
C SER A 64 -36.54 -10.73 -15.82
N ARG A 65 -35.44 -10.70 -16.59
CA ARG A 65 -35.34 -11.32 -17.91
C ARG A 65 -34.45 -12.57 -17.90
N ASP A 66 -34.99 -13.72 -18.29
CA ASP A 66 -34.26 -15.00 -18.22
C ASP A 66 -32.93 -15.01 -18.99
N TYR A 67 -32.85 -14.35 -20.15
CA TYR A 67 -31.59 -14.27 -20.91
C TYR A 67 -30.50 -13.52 -20.15
N ASN A 68 -30.84 -12.58 -19.25
CA ASN A 68 -29.84 -11.92 -18.40
C ASN A 68 -29.25 -12.89 -17.38
N CYS A 69 -30.01 -13.87 -16.90
CA CYS A 69 -29.47 -14.94 -16.06
C CYS A 69 -28.46 -15.82 -16.79
N GLU A 70 -28.71 -16.11 -18.07
CA GLU A 70 -27.77 -16.90 -18.88
C GLU A 70 -26.45 -16.16 -19.12
N THR A 71 -26.53 -14.85 -19.43
CA THR A 71 -25.36 -14.01 -19.67
C THR A 71 -24.60 -13.64 -18.39
N TYR A 72 -25.30 -13.08 -17.40
CA TYR A 72 -24.69 -12.42 -16.24
C TYR A 72 -24.74 -13.26 -14.95
N GLY A 73 -25.49 -14.36 -14.93
CA GLY A 73 -25.80 -15.07 -13.69
C GLY A 73 -27.00 -14.49 -12.96
N ARG A 74 -27.33 -15.09 -11.81
CA ARG A 74 -28.42 -14.60 -10.94
C ARG A 74 -27.88 -13.63 -9.88
N LEU A 75 -28.75 -12.75 -9.44
CA LEU A 75 -28.56 -11.90 -8.27
C LEU A 75 -29.29 -12.53 -7.07
N TYR A 76 -28.62 -12.56 -5.93
CA TYR A 76 -29.10 -13.12 -4.68
C TYR A 76 -28.95 -12.06 -3.61
N ASN A 77 -29.84 -12.01 -2.63
CA ASN A 77 -29.51 -11.31 -1.40
C ASN A 77 -28.57 -12.18 -0.55
N TRP A 78 -27.82 -11.56 0.36
CA TRP A 78 -27.75 -12.00 1.75
C TRP A 78 -27.94 -13.47 2.08
N ALA A 79 -29.06 -13.66 2.78
CA ALA A 79 -29.59 -14.91 3.23
C ALA A 79 -29.76 -15.91 2.08
N MET A 80 -30.18 -15.51 0.87
CA MET A 80 -30.28 -16.44 -0.26
C MET A 80 -28.91 -17.00 -0.67
N ALA A 81 -27.88 -16.16 -0.73
CA ALA A 81 -26.51 -16.57 -1.04
C ALA A 81 -25.98 -17.54 0.02
N MET A 82 -26.29 -17.26 1.27
CA MET A 82 -25.97 -18.06 2.45
C MET A 82 -26.91 -19.26 2.67
N ARG A 83 -27.99 -19.38 1.88
CA ARG A 83 -29.09 -20.36 2.07
C ARG A 83 -29.73 -20.34 3.47
N LEU A 84 -29.80 -19.16 4.05
CA LEU A 84 -30.51 -18.85 5.28
C LEU A 84 -31.94 -18.36 4.98
N VAL A 85 -32.73 -18.24 6.04
CA VAL A 85 -34.02 -17.54 6.00
C VAL A 85 -33.80 -16.01 5.97
N ASP A 86 -34.69 -15.27 5.32
CA ASP A 86 -34.58 -13.81 5.10
C ASP A 86 -34.42 -12.99 6.39
N PHE A 87 -34.80 -13.55 7.55
CA PHE A 87 -34.53 -12.98 8.88
C PHE A 87 -33.08 -12.51 9.04
N TYR A 88 -32.12 -13.23 8.46
CA TYR A 88 -30.68 -12.95 8.55
C TYR A 88 -30.18 -11.86 7.61
N ASN A 89 -31.05 -11.27 6.78
CA ASN A 89 -30.69 -10.03 6.11
C ASN A 89 -30.65 -8.84 7.08
N ASN A 90 -31.35 -8.92 8.21
CA ASN A 90 -31.37 -7.85 9.21
C ASN A 90 -30.88 -8.30 10.60
N HIS A 91 -30.23 -9.47 10.66
CA HIS A 91 -29.64 -10.02 11.89
C HIS A 91 -28.26 -10.63 11.61
N SER A 92 -27.34 -10.47 12.56
CA SER A 92 -26.03 -11.10 12.49
C SER A 92 -26.11 -12.61 12.71
N ILE A 93 -25.26 -13.35 12.00
CA ILE A 93 -25.08 -14.80 12.18
C ILE A 93 -23.98 -15.14 13.20
N ALA A 94 -23.29 -14.16 13.77
CA ALA A 94 -22.14 -14.35 14.67
C ALA A 94 -22.45 -15.23 15.90
N ASN A 95 -23.71 -15.25 16.36
CA ASN A 95 -24.14 -16.04 17.51
C ASN A 95 -24.67 -17.44 17.13
N ILE A 96 -24.62 -17.82 15.85
CA ILE A 96 -25.06 -19.13 15.39
C ILE A 96 -23.90 -20.12 15.47
N ASP A 97 -24.08 -21.17 16.26
CA ASP A 97 -23.16 -22.29 16.29
C ASP A 97 -23.50 -23.28 15.15
N PHE A 98 -22.81 -23.13 14.02
CA PHE A 98 -22.94 -24.02 12.86
C PHE A 98 -22.39 -25.44 13.10
N THR A 99 -21.79 -25.73 14.26
CA THR A 99 -21.22 -27.05 14.58
C THR A 99 -22.22 -28.00 15.26
N GLN A 100 -23.40 -27.51 15.65
CA GLN A 100 -24.45 -28.35 16.23
C GLN A 100 -25.03 -29.36 15.22
N LYS A 101 -25.47 -30.50 15.75
CA LYS A 101 -25.81 -31.74 15.02
C LYS A 101 -26.86 -31.57 13.91
N ASP A 102 -27.72 -30.55 13.99
CA ASP A 102 -28.77 -30.25 13.01
C ASP A 102 -28.30 -29.37 11.84
N TRP A 103 -27.12 -28.73 11.95
CA TRP A 103 -26.54 -27.83 10.94
C TRP A 103 -25.27 -28.37 10.27
N LYS A 104 -24.95 -29.66 10.46
CA LYS A 104 -23.74 -30.34 9.95
C LYS A 104 -23.52 -30.27 8.43
N THR A 105 -24.50 -29.78 7.67
CA THR A 105 -24.43 -29.52 6.23
C THR A 105 -24.99 -28.13 5.93
N TYR A 106 -24.46 -27.10 6.59
CA TYR A 106 -24.65 -25.72 6.11
C TYR A 106 -24.02 -25.61 4.73
N HIS A 107 -24.87 -25.40 3.73
CA HIS A 107 -24.46 -25.25 2.34
C HIS A 107 -25.04 -23.94 1.83
N ASP A 108 -24.16 -22.99 1.58
CA ASP A 108 -24.46 -21.79 0.81
C ASP A 108 -24.92 -22.15 -0.62
N ALA A 109 -25.20 -21.15 -1.45
CA ALA A 109 -25.78 -21.38 -2.77
C ALA A 109 -24.83 -22.16 -3.70
N CYS A 110 -23.54 -22.24 -3.41
CA CYS A 110 -22.58 -23.00 -4.19
C CYS A 110 -22.77 -24.52 -4.06
N PRO A 111 -22.40 -25.30 -5.09
CA PRO A 111 -22.59 -26.75 -5.10
C PRO A 111 -21.65 -27.47 -4.15
N ALA A 112 -21.97 -28.70 -3.77
CA ALA A 112 -21.11 -29.50 -2.87
C ALA A 112 -19.67 -29.61 -3.39
N GLY A 113 -18.70 -29.40 -2.50
CA GLY A 113 -17.27 -29.27 -2.84
C GLY A 113 -16.83 -27.84 -3.17
N TRP A 114 -17.80 -26.93 -3.34
CA TRP A 114 -17.61 -25.50 -3.51
C TRP A 114 -18.33 -24.76 -2.38
N ARG A 115 -17.99 -23.47 -2.23
CA ARG A 115 -18.59 -22.59 -1.24
C ARG A 115 -18.62 -21.15 -1.72
N LEU A 116 -19.40 -20.33 -1.02
CA LEU A 116 -19.34 -18.88 -1.11
C LEU A 116 -17.98 -18.42 -0.54
N PRO A 117 -17.20 -17.62 -1.29
CA PRO A 117 -15.90 -17.15 -0.81
C PRO A 117 -16.07 -16.25 0.42
N ALA A 118 -15.19 -16.39 1.40
CA ALA A 118 -15.09 -15.48 2.53
C ALA A 118 -14.21 -14.28 2.15
N ASN A 119 -14.17 -13.25 2.99
CA ASN A 119 -13.35 -12.06 2.69
C ASN A 119 -11.88 -12.42 2.51
N LYS A 120 -11.32 -13.34 3.33
CA LYS A 120 -9.94 -13.82 3.17
C LYS A 120 -9.65 -14.40 1.78
N ASP A 121 -10.64 -15.02 1.14
CA ASP A 121 -10.45 -15.63 -0.18
C ASP A 121 -10.30 -14.56 -1.26
N TRP A 122 -11.13 -13.53 -1.18
CA TRP A 122 -11.08 -12.39 -2.06
C TRP A 122 -9.80 -11.56 -1.89
N VAL A 123 -9.35 -11.34 -0.65
CA VAL A 123 -8.06 -10.68 -0.39
C VAL A 123 -6.91 -11.51 -0.96
N THR A 124 -6.96 -12.84 -0.82
CA THR A 124 -5.96 -13.75 -1.42
C THR A 124 -5.91 -13.60 -2.95
N LEU A 125 -7.08 -13.57 -3.60
CA LEU A 125 -7.20 -13.33 -5.03
C LEU A 125 -6.62 -11.96 -5.44
N LYS A 126 -7.06 -10.88 -4.78
CA LYS A 126 -6.58 -9.50 -5.05
C LYS A 126 -5.06 -9.42 -4.97
N ARG A 127 -4.48 -9.96 -3.90
CA ARG A 127 -3.04 -9.96 -3.68
C ARG A 127 -2.29 -10.70 -4.77
N TYR A 128 -2.72 -11.92 -5.09
CA TYR A 128 -2.06 -12.72 -6.10
C TYR A 128 -2.06 -12.00 -7.46
N VAL A 129 -3.22 -11.46 -7.85
CA VAL A 129 -3.39 -10.72 -9.10
C VAL A 129 -2.55 -9.44 -9.09
N GLY A 130 -2.57 -8.65 -8.01
CA GLY A 130 -1.78 -7.42 -7.91
C GLY A 130 -0.27 -7.64 -7.99
N ARG A 131 0.21 -8.78 -7.48
CA ARG A 131 1.64 -9.11 -7.47
C ARG A 131 2.20 -9.52 -8.82
N ILE A 132 1.41 -10.21 -9.65
CA ILE A 132 1.90 -10.83 -10.89
C ILE A 132 1.14 -10.42 -12.16
N GLY A 133 0.06 -9.66 -12.01
CA GLY A 133 -0.70 -9.09 -13.12
C GLY A 133 0.16 -8.12 -13.93
N LYS A 134 -0.08 -8.09 -15.24
CA LYS A 134 0.61 -7.16 -16.14
C LYS A 134 -0.21 -5.90 -16.39
N SER A 135 -1.51 -5.97 -16.12
CA SER A 135 -2.42 -4.84 -16.28
C SER A 135 -2.17 -3.80 -15.20
N ASP A 136 -2.43 -2.54 -15.55
CA ASP A 136 -2.33 -1.40 -14.63
C ASP A 136 -3.52 -1.37 -13.65
N GLY A 137 -3.56 -2.36 -12.76
CA GLY A 137 -4.56 -2.50 -11.71
C GLY A 137 -5.28 -3.85 -11.71
N VAL A 138 -5.53 -4.37 -10.50
CA VAL A 138 -6.20 -5.66 -10.27
C VAL A 138 -7.57 -5.74 -10.95
N GLY A 139 -8.30 -4.62 -10.98
CA GLY A 139 -9.61 -4.58 -11.59
C GLY A 139 -9.55 -4.85 -13.09
N LEU A 140 -8.56 -4.28 -13.80
CA LEU A 140 -8.37 -4.52 -15.23
C LEU A 140 -8.01 -5.99 -15.51
N SER A 141 -7.17 -6.58 -14.66
CA SER A 141 -6.76 -7.99 -14.78
C SER A 141 -7.91 -9.00 -14.64
N LEU A 142 -9.01 -8.62 -13.97
CA LEU A 142 -10.15 -9.52 -13.65
C LEU A 142 -11.41 -9.24 -14.48
N LYS A 143 -11.58 -8.01 -14.96
CA LYS A 143 -12.71 -7.63 -15.83
C LYS A 143 -12.65 -8.38 -17.15
N SER A 144 -13.81 -8.87 -17.60
CA SER A 144 -13.99 -9.30 -18.98
C SER A 144 -13.65 -8.17 -19.97
N PRO A 145 -13.08 -8.48 -21.14
CA PRO A 145 -12.87 -7.49 -22.20
C PRO A 145 -14.19 -7.02 -22.85
N GLU A 146 -15.31 -7.69 -22.57
CA GLU A 146 -16.60 -7.45 -23.23
C GLU A 146 -17.67 -6.98 -22.24
N LEU A 147 -18.75 -6.39 -22.78
CA LEU A 147 -19.98 -5.97 -22.09
C LEU A 147 -19.87 -4.79 -21.11
N TRP A 148 -18.67 -4.39 -20.70
CA TRP A 148 -18.45 -3.19 -19.89
C TRP A 148 -18.73 -1.91 -20.67
N GLU A 149 -19.26 -0.90 -19.97
CA GLU A 149 -19.27 0.47 -20.48
C GLU A 149 -17.84 0.97 -20.70
N LYS A 150 -17.67 1.81 -21.73
CA LYS A 150 -16.35 2.35 -22.10
C LYS A 150 -16.13 3.68 -21.39
N GLU A 151 -15.01 3.78 -20.68
CA GLU A 151 -14.48 5.03 -20.11
C GLU A 151 -13.18 5.38 -20.84
N LEU A 152 -13.00 6.63 -21.26
CA LEU A 152 -11.84 7.03 -22.07
C LEU A 152 -10.52 6.96 -21.30
N ARG A 153 -10.57 7.14 -19.97
CA ARG A 153 -9.38 7.19 -19.10
C ARG A 153 -9.00 5.84 -18.49
N VAL A 154 -9.82 4.81 -18.70
CA VAL A 154 -9.63 3.47 -18.12
C VAL A 154 -9.60 2.44 -19.25
N PRO A 155 -8.49 1.69 -19.42
CA PRO A 155 -8.43 0.63 -20.42
C PRO A 155 -9.52 -0.43 -20.25
N ALA A 156 -9.83 -1.14 -21.34
CA ALA A 156 -10.70 -2.31 -21.25
C ALA A 156 -10.10 -3.39 -20.33
N GLY A 157 -10.97 -4.21 -19.73
CA GLY A 157 -10.54 -5.38 -18.98
C GLY A 157 -9.72 -6.34 -19.84
N SER A 158 -8.65 -6.90 -19.28
CA SER A 158 -7.77 -7.84 -19.98
C SER A 158 -8.16 -9.30 -19.73
N ASP A 159 -8.89 -9.56 -18.64
CA ASP A 159 -9.17 -10.91 -18.10
C ASP A 159 -7.96 -11.84 -18.15
N GLU A 160 -6.76 -11.31 -17.87
CA GLU A 160 -5.51 -12.05 -18.09
C GLU A 160 -5.39 -13.30 -17.19
N PHE A 161 -6.24 -13.40 -16.16
CA PHE A 161 -6.35 -14.54 -15.24
C PHE A 161 -7.51 -15.50 -15.56
N GLY A 162 -8.38 -15.19 -16.53
CA GLY A 162 -9.52 -16.02 -16.90
C GLY A 162 -10.64 -16.06 -15.84
N PHE A 163 -10.69 -15.06 -14.96
CA PHE A 163 -11.74 -14.90 -13.94
C PHE A 163 -13.09 -14.49 -14.56
N ASN A 164 -13.02 -13.73 -15.66
CA ASN A 164 -14.12 -13.30 -16.51
C ASN A 164 -15.25 -12.60 -15.71
N ALA A 165 -14.93 -11.49 -15.05
CA ALA A 165 -15.94 -10.68 -14.38
C ALA A 165 -16.79 -9.90 -15.39
N LEU A 166 -18.04 -10.32 -15.52
CA LEU A 166 -19.06 -9.64 -16.33
C LEU A 166 -19.81 -8.60 -15.49
N PRO A 167 -20.17 -7.44 -16.07
CA PRO A 167 -20.80 -6.35 -15.35
C PRO A 167 -22.31 -6.57 -15.18
N ALA A 168 -22.64 -7.46 -14.24
CA ALA A 168 -24.01 -7.92 -13.97
C ALA A 168 -24.90 -6.88 -13.27
N GLY A 169 -24.32 -5.78 -12.78
CA GLY A 169 -25.00 -4.82 -11.92
C GLY A 169 -25.45 -5.42 -10.58
N VAL A 170 -26.32 -4.67 -9.89
CA VAL A 170 -26.92 -5.06 -8.61
C VAL A 170 -28.43 -4.89 -8.63
N ARG A 171 -29.09 -5.41 -7.61
CA ARG A 171 -30.47 -5.07 -7.29
C ARG A 171 -30.52 -4.39 -5.93
N ASN A 172 -30.81 -3.11 -5.87
CA ASN A 172 -31.13 -2.48 -4.61
C ASN A 172 -32.58 -2.77 -4.21
N GLU A 173 -32.85 -2.95 -2.92
CA GLU A 173 -34.20 -3.25 -2.43
C GLU A 173 -35.21 -2.14 -2.78
N TYR A 174 -34.80 -0.87 -2.68
CA TYR A 174 -35.65 0.30 -2.84
C TYR A 174 -35.74 0.80 -4.28
N THR A 175 -34.61 0.85 -4.99
CA THR A 175 -34.54 1.42 -6.34
C THR A 175 -34.60 0.39 -7.46
N GLY A 176 -34.52 -0.91 -7.14
CA GLY A 176 -34.56 -2.00 -8.11
C GLY A 176 -33.21 -2.28 -8.77
N PHE A 177 -33.21 -2.66 -10.03
CA PHE A 177 -31.99 -3.05 -10.76
C PHE A 177 -31.18 -1.83 -11.20
N MET A 178 -29.88 -1.85 -10.95
CA MET A 178 -28.97 -0.74 -11.27
C MET A 178 -27.61 -1.24 -11.76
N ASP A 179 -26.86 -0.34 -12.42
CA ASP A 179 -25.43 -0.49 -12.74
C ASP A 179 -25.06 -1.68 -13.65
N LEU A 180 -26.01 -2.18 -14.45
CA LEU A 180 -25.70 -3.12 -15.52
C LEU A 180 -24.67 -2.49 -16.48
N LYS A 181 -23.65 -3.25 -16.86
CA LYS A 181 -22.51 -2.77 -17.67
C LYS A 181 -21.55 -1.80 -16.97
N SER A 182 -21.99 -1.14 -15.91
CA SER A 182 -21.16 -0.23 -15.13
C SER A 182 -20.46 -0.91 -13.96
N SER A 183 -20.95 -2.08 -13.49
CA SER A 183 -20.37 -2.74 -12.31
C SER A 183 -20.55 -4.25 -12.25
N ALA A 184 -19.64 -4.91 -11.53
CA ALA A 184 -19.73 -6.33 -11.16
C ALA A 184 -19.44 -6.50 -9.67
N GLN A 185 -20.40 -7.04 -8.92
CA GLN A 185 -20.31 -7.25 -7.48
C GLN A 185 -20.51 -8.71 -7.12
N PHE A 186 -19.65 -9.20 -6.22
CA PHE A 186 -19.67 -10.57 -5.76
C PHE A 186 -19.83 -10.64 -4.26
N TRP A 187 -20.77 -11.45 -3.81
CA TRP A 187 -20.97 -11.72 -2.40
C TRP A 187 -19.76 -12.39 -1.74
N SER A 188 -19.48 -11.95 -0.51
CA SER A 188 -18.71 -12.70 0.47
C SER A 188 -19.65 -13.39 1.46
N SER A 189 -19.25 -14.56 1.98
CA SER A 189 -19.89 -15.19 3.15
C SER A 189 -19.63 -14.44 4.45
N SER A 190 -18.75 -13.44 4.43
CA SER A 190 -18.41 -12.59 5.56
C SER A 190 -19.39 -11.43 5.74
N GLU A 191 -20.03 -11.35 6.92
CA GLU A 191 -20.83 -10.19 7.33
C GLU A 191 -20.00 -9.11 8.01
N ILE A 192 -20.53 -7.88 8.07
CA ILE A 192 -19.94 -6.74 8.77
C ILE A 192 -20.69 -6.51 10.08
N ASP A 193 -22.02 -6.47 10.01
CA ASP A 193 -22.89 -6.24 11.16
C ASP A 193 -24.26 -6.91 10.94
N ASN A 194 -25.28 -6.49 11.70
CA ASN A 194 -26.62 -7.05 11.62
C ASN A 194 -27.25 -6.93 10.23
N VAL A 195 -27.04 -5.81 9.54
CA VAL A 195 -27.71 -5.46 8.28
C VAL A 195 -26.76 -5.41 7.09
N GLY A 196 -25.45 -5.32 7.35
CA GLY A 196 -24.40 -5.17 6.34
C GLY A 196 -23.54 -6.41 6.16
N ALA A 197 -23.16 -6.68 4.92
CA ALA A 197 -22.19 -7.72 4.57
C ALA A 197 -21.24 -7.25 3.46
N ILE A 198 -20.20 -8.05 3.18
CA ILE A 198 -19.11 -7.66 2.29
C ILE A 198 -19.40 -8.06 0.84
N TYR A 199 -19.29 -7.10 -0.09
CA TYR A 199 -19.14 -7.38 -1.51
C TYR A 199 -17.72 -7.07 -1.95
N TRP A 200 -17.29 -7.76 -2.99
CA TRP A 200 -16.12 -7.38 -3.76
C TRP A 200 -16.55 -6.87 -5.12
N GLY A 201 -16.17 -5.63 -5.44
CA GLY A 201 -16.71 -4.87 -6.56
C GLY A 201 -15.66 -4.44 -7.58
N LEU A 202 -16.08 -4.43 -8.84
CA LEU A 202 -15.39 -3.82 -9.97
C LEU A 202 -16.33 -2.76 -10.56
N LEU A 203 -15.81 -1.56 -10.81
CA LEU A 203 -16.54 -0.44 -11.43
C LEU A 203 -15.92 -0.13 -12.80
N TYR A 204 -16.72 0.22 -13.80
CA TYR A 204 -16.27 0.41 -15.19
C TYR A 204 -15.13 1.44 -15.32
N ASP A 205 -15.19 2.50 -14.54
CA ASP A 205 -14.27 3.64 -14.48
C ASP A 205 -13.11 3.46 -13.48
N SER A 206 -12.99 2.29 -12.86
CA SER A 206 -11.94 1.99 -11.87
C SER A 206 -10.96 0.93 -12.34
N ARG A 207 -9.69 1.09 -11.96
CA ARG A 207 -8.61 0.11 -12.11
C ARG A 207 -8.55 -0.88 -10.93
N SER A 208 -9.33 -0.62 -9.88
CA SER A 208 -9.25 -1.32 -8.60
C SER A 208 -10.25 -2.47 -8.50
N PHE A 209 -9.99 -3.36 -7.55
CA PHE A 209 -10.89 -4.41 -7.11
C PHE A 209 -11.02 -4.29 -5.60
N ASP A 210 -12.19 -3.87 -5.12
CA ASP A 210 -12.31 -3.34 -3.76
C ASP A 210 -13.43 -4.00 -2.96
N LYS A 211 -13.19 -4.05 -1.66
CA LYS A 211 -14.15 -4.45 -0.63
C LYS A 211 -15.15 -3.32 -0.43
N ILE A 212 -16.44 -3.62 -0.52
CA ILE A 212 -17.55 -2.67 -0.42
C ILE A 212 -18.53 -3.15 0.67
N TYR A 213 -19.01 -2.22 1.50
CA TYR A 213 -20.15 -2.45 2.39
C TYR A 213 -21.44 -2.44 1.58
N ALA A 214 -22.28 -3.45 1.74
CA ALA A 214 -23.60 -3.48 1.12
C ALA A 214 -24.66 -3.99 2.09
N SER A 215 -25.89 -3.52 1.88
CA SER A 215 -27.04 -4.04 2.62
C SER A 215 -27.23 -5.51 2.28
N LYS A 216 -27.49 -6.34 3.29
CA LYS A 216 -27.77 -7.76 3.09
C LYS A 216 -29.03 -8.03 2.27
N ASP A 217 -29.95 -7.06 2.19
CA ASP A 217 -31.15 -7.12 1.36
C ASP A 217 -30.89 -6.81 -0.13
N ASP A 218 -29.75 -6.20 -0.47
CA ASP A 218 -29.37 -5.94 -1.85
C ASP A 218 -29.03 -7.25 -2.59
N GLY A 219 -29.21 -7.28 -3.91
CA GLY A 219 -28.93 -8.41 -4.77
C GLY A 219 -27.58 -8.26 -5.47
N ALA A 220 -26.69 -9.23 -5.29
CA ALA A 220 -25.41 -9.34 -6.00
C ALA A 220 -25.12 -10.75 -6.50
N SER A 221 -24.12 -10.86 -7.37
CA SER A 221 -23.72 -12.13 -7.97
C SER A 221 -22.96 -13.02 -6.98
N ILE A 222 -22.95 -14.33 -7.24
CA ILE A 222 -22.13 -15.30 -6.49
C ILE A 222 -21.08 -15.89 -7.43
N ARG A 223 -19.84 -15.93 -6.95
CA ARG A 223 -18.69 -16.54 -7.65
C ARG A 223 -18.10 -17.63 -6.76
N CYS A 224 -18.41 -18.90 -7.05
CA CYS A 224 -18.03 -20.00 -6.16
C CYS A 224 -16.53 -20.28 -6.18
N ILE A 225 -15.99 -20.66 -5.02
CA ILE A 225 -14.62 -21.14 -4.83
C ILE A 225 -14.63 -22.61 -4.38
N GLU A 226 -13.70 -23.43 -4.86
CA GLU A 226 -13.60 -24.83 -4.48
C GLU A 226 -12.98 -24.96 -3.08
N ASN A 227 -13.47 -25.89 -2.26
CA ASN A 227 -12.96 -26.11 -0.90
C ASN A 227 -11.50 -26.61 -0.89
N LYS A 228 -11.05 -27.19 -2.00
CA LYS A 228 -9.71 -27.74 -2.16
C LYS A 228 -8.71 -26.63 -2.48
N VAL A 229 -7.62 -26.58 -1.72
CA VAL A 229 -6.43 -25.76 -2.03
C VAL A 229 -5.54 -26.52 -3.00
N TYR A 230 -5.10 -25.86 -4.07
CA TYR A 230 -4.25 -26.45 -5.09
C TYR A 230 -2.79 -26.09 -4.85
N PRO A 231 -1.86 -27.06 -4.91
CA PRO A 231 -0.45 -26.76 -4.85
C PRO A 231 -0.07 -25.94 -6.10
N PHE A 232 0.44 -24.74 -5.87
CA PHE A 232 0.96 -23.88 -6.91
C PHE A 232 2.43 -23.58 -6.59
N ARG A 233 3.33 -23.81 -7.55
CA ARG A 233 4.73 -23.43 -7.41
C ARG A 233 4.87 -22.00 -7.89
N GLU A 234 4.70 -21.05 -6.98
CA GLU A 234 5.19 -19.71 -7.23
C GLU A 234 6.71 -19.78 -7.48
N PRO A 235 7.29 -18.89 -8.33
CA PRO A 235 8.70 -18.60 -8.21
C PRO A 235 8.99 -18.32 -6.73
N PRO A 236 10.10 -18.82 -6.16
CA PRO A 236 10.42 -18.52 -4.77
C PRO A 236 10.31 -17.01 -4.60
N PRO A 237 9.57 -16.52 -3.57
CA PRO A 237 9.46 -15.09 -3.35
C PRO A 237 10.88 -14.52 -3.40
N PRO A 238 11.09 -13.36 -4.06
CA PRO A 238 12.40 -12.71 -4.02
C PRO A 238 12.85 -12.71 -2.55
N PRO A 239 14.11 -13.09 -2.27
CA PRO A 239 14.56 -13.33 -0.90
C PRO A 239 14.05 -12.18 -0.05
N ARG A 240 13.13 -12.49 0.88
CA ARG A 240 12.42 -11.51 1.70
C ARG A 240 13.47 -10.49 2.08
N SER A 241 13.30 -9.23 1.67
CA SER A 241 14.21 -8.17 2.10
C SER A 241 14.29 -8.35 3.60
N LYS A 242 15.47 -8.76 4.09
CA LYS A 242 15.66 -8.87 5.53
C LYS A 242 15.55 -7.42 5.95
N VAL A 243 14.39 -7.08 6.48
CA VAL A 243 14.18 -5.85 7.21
C VAL A 243 15.14 -6.00 8.39
N ILE A 244 16.35 -5.47 8.24
CA ILE A 244 17.42 -5.60 9.23
C ILE A 244 17.16 -4.50 10.25
N PRO A 245 16.73 -4.83 11.48
CA PRO A 245 16.61 -3.82 12.51
C PRO A 245 17.99 -3.25 12.78
N GLN A 246 18.07 -1.93 12.97
CA GLN A 246 19.28 -1.31 13.46
C GLN A 246 19.28 -1.37 14.98
N VAL A 247 20.46 -1.56 15.58
CA VAL A 247 20.61 -1.51 17.03
C VAL A 247 21.04 -0.09 17.40
N VAL A 248 20.20 0.60 18.17
CA VAL A 248 20.55 1.89 18.77
C VAL A 248 20.70 1.69 20.27
N ASN A 249 21.81 2.16 20.84
CA ASN A 249 22.01 2.13 22.28
C ASN A 249 21.27 3.31 22.92
N VAL A 250 20.29 3.00 23.76
CA VAL A 250 19.53 3.99 24.51
C VAL A 250 19.66 3.66 25.98
N GLN A 251 20.28 4.56 26.77
CA GLN A 251 20.50 4.38 28.21
C GLN A 251 21.15 3.01 28.55
N ASN A 252 22.20 2.62 27.82
CA ASN A 252 22.92 1.34 27.94
C ASN A 252 22.08 0.08 27.61
N LYS A 253 20.93 0.23 26.93
CA LYS A 253 20.17 -0.88 26.37
C LYS A 253 20.17 -0.83 24.85
N ALA A 254 20.42 -1.99 24.24
CA ALA A 254 20.29 -2.18 22.79
C ALA A 254 18.80 -2.19 22.42
N VAL A 255 18.35 -1.20 21.64
CA VAL A 255 16.99 -1.11 21.09
C VAL A 255 17.03 -1.42 19.61
N LEU A 256 16.16 -2.34 19.17
CA LEU A 256 15.97 -2.63 17.75
C LEU A 256 15.04 -1.60 17.13
N THR A 257 15.48 -0.99 16.03
CA THR A 257 14.75 0.07 15.33
C THR A 257 14.53 -0.28 13.87
N ILE A 258 13.49 0.28 13.27
CA ILE A 258 13.20 0.10 11.86
C ILE A 258 12.75 1.40 11.19
N HIS A 259 13.22 1.60 9.96
CA HIS A 259 12.75 2.66 9.09
C HIS A 259 11.51 2.19 8.33
N ILE A 260 10.46 3.01 8.37
CA ILE A 260 9.26 2.84 7.53
C ILE A 260 8.95 4.21 6.95
N GLY A 261 9.23 4.40 5.66
CA GLY A 261 9.20 5.73 5.06
C GLY A 261 10.24 6.64 5.71
N ASP A 262 9.81 7.82 6.17
CA ASP A 262 10.71 8.78 6.84
C ASP A 262 10.76 8.62 8.36
N GLN A 263 10.00 7.69 8.93
CA GLN A 263 9.87 7.47 10.37
C GLN A 263 10.77 6.33 10.85
N VAL A 264 11.30 6.46 12.07
CA VAL A 264 12.12 5.43 12.73
C VAL A 264 11.41 4.91 13.98
N TRP A 265 10.93 3.68 13.91
CA TRP A 265 10.11 3.04 14.93
C TRP A 265 10.90 2.04 15.76
N MET A 266 10.55 1.86 17.03
CA MET A 266 11.01 0.69 17.78
C MET A 266 10.37 -0.60 17.23
N VAL A 267 11.16 -1.67 17.08
CA VAL A 267 10.67 -2.96 16.57
C VAL A 267 9.84 -3.73 17.59
N ASN A 268 10.02 -3.48 18.89
CA ASN A 268 9.23 -4.10 19.95
C ASN A 268 8.42 -3.06 20.72
N ASN A 269 7.32 -3.49 21.33
CA ASN A 269 6.58 -2.70 22.30
C ASN A 269 7.50 -2.33 23.47
N LEU A 270 7.28 -1.14 24.05
CA LEU A 270 8.05 -0.69 25.19
C LEU A 270 7.83 -1.63 26.41
N ASN A 271 8.91 -1.94 27.12
CA ASN A 271 8.89 -2.78 28.33
C ASN A 271 9.68 -2.11 29.47
N VAL A 272 9.18 -0.97 29.92
CA VAL A 272 9.71 -0.17 31.04
C VAL A 272 8.71 -0.15 32.18
N LYS A 273 9.13 -0.63 33.36
CA LYS A 273 8.28 -0.70 34.55
C LYS A 273 8.19 0.67 35.23
N VAL A 274 6.98 1.23 35.21
CA VAL A 274 6.60 2.49 35.88
C VAL A 274 5.25 2.31 36.60
N PRO A 275 4.91 3.16 37.59
CA PRO A 275 3.56 3.18 38.15
C PRO A 275 2.50 3.33 37.04
N GLY A 276 1.45 2.51 37.08
CA GLY A 276 0.41 2.48 36.05
C GLY A 276 0.78 1.69 34.77
N SER A 277 1.83 0.86 34.83
CA SER A 277 2.18 -0.11 33.79
C SER A 277 2.03 -1.57 34.28
N TYR A 278 1.55 -2.45 33.40
CA TYR A 278 1.14 -3.81 33.72
C TYR A 278 1.70 -4.82 32.72
N CYS A 279 1.85 -6.06 33.16
CA CYS A 279 2.00 -7.19 32.26
C CYS A 279 0.61 -7.78 31.99
N TYR A 280 0.38 -8.31 30.78
CA TYR A 280 -0.85 -9.05 30.53
C TYR A 280 -0.99 -10.20 31.53
N ASP A 281 -2.18 -10.37 32.14
CA ASP A 281 -2.46 -11.30 33.24
C ASP A 281 -1.52 -11.16 34.46
N ASP A 282 -0.89 -10.00 34.63
CA ASP A 282 0.10 -9.73 35.68
C ASP A 282 1.28 -10.73 35.71
N ARG A 283 1.60 -11.35 34.56
CA ARG A 283 2.73 -12.28 34.40
C ARG A 283 3.93 -11.61 33.72
N GLU A 284 5.09 -11.59 34.38
CA GLU A 284 6.31 -10.98 33.81
C GLU A 284 6.75 -11.61 32.47
N GLU A 285 6.51 -12.92 32.26
CA GLU A 285 6.74 -13.59 30.96
C GLU A 285 5.97 -12.92 29.80
N ASN A 286 4.76 -12.42 30.08
CA ASN A 286 3.97 -11.71 29.08
C ASN A 286 4.53 -10.32 28.78
N CYS A 287 5.18 -9.67 29.75
CA CYS A 287 5.91 -8.42 29.50
C CYS A 287 7.12 -8.64 28.59
N GLU A 288 7.86 -9.72 28.78
CA GLU A 288 8.99 -10.07 27.92
C GLU A 288 8.53 -10.40 26.50
N ARG A 289 7.39 -11.08 26.38
CA ARG A 289 6.84 -11.49 25.09
C ARG A 289 6.15 -10.36 24.33
N PHE A 290 5.30 -9.57 24.99
CA PHE A 290 4.39 -8.61 24.35
C PHE A 290 4.75 -7.13 24.61
N GLY A 291 5.68 -6.87 25.53
CA GLY A 291 5.85 -5.54 26.12
C GLY A 291 4.85 -5.26 27.24
N ARG A 292 5.02 -4.10 27.88
CA ARG A 292 4.12 -3.64 28.95
C ARG A 292 2.91 -2.91 28.37
N LEU A 293 1.81 -3.01 29.11
CA LEU A 293 0.61 -2.21 28.91
C LEU A 293 0.66 -0.99 29.82
N TYR A 294 0.40 0.20 29.31
CA TYR A 294 0.47 1.47 30.04
C TYR A 294 -0.90 2.13 30.06
N THR A 295 -1.32 2.60 31.23
CA THR A 295 -2.39 3.63 31.26
C THR A 295 -1.94 4.86 30.48
N TRP A 296 -2.89 5.64 29.97
CA TRP A 296 -2.52 6.82 29.18
C TRP A 296 -1.67 7.80 30.00
N GLU A 297 -2.01 8.03 31.27
CA GLU A 297 -1.21 8.86 32.18
C GLU A 297 0.20 8.29 32.40
N ALA A 298 0.34 6.98 32.57
CA ALA A 298 1.65 6.35 32.71
C ALA A 298 2.48 6.42 31.41
N ALA A 299 1.82 6.48 30.26
CA ALA A 299 2.48 6.63 28.97
C ALA A 299 2.93 8.08 28.72
N THR A 300 2.11 9.09 29.04
CA THR A 300 2.32 10.47 28.60
C THR A 300 2.76 11.44 29.69
N ASN A 301 2.55 11.13 30.97
CA ASN A 301 2.71 12.09 32.07
C ASN A 301 3.64 11.55 33.16
N ILE A 302 4.85 11.15 32.77
CA ILE A 302 5.88 10.74 33.73
C ILE A 302 6.42 11.98 34.44
N THR A 303 5.87 12.23 35.62
CA THR A 303 6.16 13.37 36.49
C THR A 303 7.66 13.66 36.70
N LYS A 304 7.95 14.93 37.02
CA LYS A 304 9.22 15.64 37.30
C LYS A 304 10.39 14.86 37.96
N ALA A 305 10.15 13.68 38.54
CA ALA A 305 11.17 12.85 39.16
C ALA A 305 12.13 12.15 38.16
N ALA A 306 11.69 11.86 36.93
CA ALA A 306 12.50 11.10 35.95
C ALA A 306 13.16 11.96 34.85
N LYS A 307 12.86 13.26 34.76
CA LYS A 307 13.28 14.16 33.65
C LYS A 307 12.94 13.61 32.24
N MET A 308 11.90 12.80 32.10
CA MET A 308 11.43 12.27 30.82
C MET A 308 10.15 13.00 30.40
N LYS A 309 9.97 13.25 29.09
CA LYS A 309 8.77 13.91 28.53
C LYS A 309 7.54 12.99 28.59
N ASP A 310 7.77 11.72 28.32
CA ASP A 310 6.80 10.64 28.33
C ASP A 310 7.51 9.32 28.69
N VAL A 311 6.86 8.16 28.58
CA VAL A 311 7.46 6.85 28.93
C VAL A 311 8.57 6.40 27.98
N CYS A 312 8.64 6.98 26.78
CA CYS A 312 9.68 6.65 25.83
C CYS A 312 11.02 7.25 26.27
N PRO A 313 12.14 6.54 26.01
CA PRO A 313 13.46 7.06 26.34
C PRO A 313 13.81 8.39 25.66
N ASN A 314 14.78 9.13 26.17
CA ASN A 314 15.26 10.37 25.53
C ASN A 314 15.63 10.16 24.05
N GLY A 315 15.22 11.10 23.20
CA GLY A 315 15.33 10.99 21.74
C GLY A 315 14.21 10.18 21.10
N TRP A 316 13.25 9.70 21.89
CA TRP A 316 12.05 9.00 21.48
C TRP A 316 10.84 9.62 22.20
N HIS A 317 9.66 9.46 21.60
CA HIS A 317 8.41 9.93 22.16
C HIS A 317 7.30 8.92 21.92
N VAL A 318 6.27 9.01 22.74
CA VAL A 318 4.98 8.38 22.44
C VAL A 318 4.42 9.06 21.19
N PRO A 319 4.05 8.33 20.13
CA PRO A 319 3.64 8.93 18.86
C PRO A 319 2.45 9.88 19.01
N THR A 320 2.35 10.85 18.10
CA THR A 320 1.11 11.61 17.90
C THR A 320 0.15 10.86 16.98
N SER A 321 -1.11 11.30 16.92
CA SER A 321 -2.08 10.81 15.94
C SER A 321 -1.63 11.09 14.51
N LEU A 322 -0.89 12.18 14.28
CA LEU A 322 -0.33 12.49 12.96
C LEU A 322 0.75 11.47 12.58
N ASP A 323 1.56 11.01 13.52
CA ASP A 323 2.61 10.04 13.26
C ASP A 323 2.07 8.69 12.80
N PHE A 324 1.06 8.15 13.48
CA PHE A 324 0.40 6.93 13.03
C PHE A 324 -0.42 7.14 11.75
N TYR A 325 -1.00 8.33 11.55
CA TYR A 325 -1.66 8.65 10.29
C TYR A 325 -0.68 8.57 9.11
N ARG A 326 0.53 9.11 9.26
CA ARG A 326 1.61 9.04 8.26
C ARG A 326 2.05 7.61 7.98
N LEU A 327 2.20 6.78 9.01
CA LEU A 327 2.49 5.35 8.85
C LEU A 327 1.37 4.64 8.07
N ASN A 328 0.11 4.87 8.45
CA ASN A 328 -1.06 4.23 7.85
C ASN A 328 -1.17 4.54 6.35
N ILE A 329 -1.06 5.81 5.96
CA ILE A 329 -1.15 6.22 4.55
C ILE A 329 0.06 5.75 3.73
N TYR A 330 1.28 5.81 4.28
CA TYR A 330 2.47 5.30 3.61
C TYR A 330 2.30 3.81 3.26
N LEU A 331 1.78 3.01 4.19
CA LEU A 331 1.56 1.58 3.98
C LEU A 331 0.44 1.28 2.98
N LYS A 332 -0.60 2.12 2.91
CA LYS A 332 -1.65 2.02 1.88
C LYS A 332 -1.13 2.31 0.48
N ASP A 333 -0.19 3.25 0.36
CA ASP A 333 0.35 3.68 -0.93
C ASP A 333 1.41 2.72 -1.48
N ILE A 334 2.26 2.14 -0.61
CA ILE A 334 3.40 1.31 -1.05
C ILE A 334 3.01 -0.14 -1.37
N ASP A 335 1.91 -0.63 -0.80
CA ASP A 335 1.45 -2.01 -0.93
C ASP A 335 -0.07 -2.08 -0.83
N ASP A 336 -0.76 -1.46 -1.79
CA ASP A 336 -2.22 -1.39 -1.85
C ASP A 336 -2.91 -2.77 -1.98
N ALA A 337 -2.16 -3.76 -2.46
CA ALA A 337 -2.58 -5.16 -2.56
C ALA A 337 -2.55 -5.90 -1.21
N VAL A 338 -1.84 -5.38 -0.21
CA VAL A 338 -1.75 -5.94 1.15
C VAL A 338 -2.21 -4.89 2.17
N GLY A 339 -3.37 -5.11 2.77
CA GLY A 339 -3.90 -4.17 3.74
C GLY A 339 -2.95 -3.94 4.93
N VAL A 340 -2.98 -2.72 5.46
CA VAL A 340 -2.04 -2.17 6.46
C VAL A 340 -1.87 -3.09 7.66
N GLY A 341 -2.96 -3.67 8.17
CA GLY A 341 -2.96 -4.60 9.29
C GLY A 341 -2.12 -5.84 9.02
N THR A 342 -2.25 -6.45 7.84
CA THR A 342 -1.37 -7.58 7.46
C THR A 342 0.10 -7.17 7.44
N ASN A 343 0.39 -5.96 6.97
CA ASN A 343 1.76 -5.43 6.92
C ASN A 343 2.36 -5.13 8.29
N LEU A 344 1.56 -4.63 9.24
CA LEU A 344 2.01 -4.28 10.60
C LEU A 344 2.03 -5.46 11.57
N ARG A 345 1.05 -6.39 11.47
CA ARG A 345 0.93 -7.53 12.39
C ARG A 345 2.15 -8.45 12.30
N ALA A 346 2.61 -8.88 13.47
CA ALA A 346 3.62 -9.92 13.60
C ALA A 346 3.13 -11.24 12.98
N ARG A 347 4.08 -12.10 12.57
CA ARG A 347 3.78 -13.41 11.97
C ARG A 347 3.23 -14.45 12.95
N GLU A 348 3.45 -14.18 14.22
CA GLU A 348 3.08 -15.06 15.33
C GLU A 348 2.22 -14.26 16.31
N THR A 349 1.62 -14.95 17.29
CA THR A 349 0.71 -14.41 18.32
C THR A 349 -0.72 -14.09 17.87
N TRP A 350 -0.96 -13.81 16.59
CA TRP A 350 -2.30 -13.51 16.08
C TRP A 350 -3.10 -14.79 15.76
N MET A 351 -4.35 -14.84 16.22
CA MET A 351 -5.31 -15.88 15.85
C MET A 351 -5.82 -15.65 14.42
N GLU A 352 -6.02 -16.74 13.67
CA GLU A 352 -6.57 -16.69 12.32
C GLU A 352 -8.00 -16.12 12.28
N SER A 353 -8.34 -15.49 11.16
CA SER A 353 -9.66 -14.93 10.90
C SER A 353 -10.08 -15.22 9.46
N ASP A 354 -11.38 -15.40 9.25
CA ASP A 354 -11.96 -15.47 7.89
C ASP A 354 -12.08 -14.10 7.23
N LEU A 355 -11.87 -13.03 8.01
CA LEU A 355 -12.03 -11.65 7.57
C LEU A 355 -10.73 -10.96 7.15
N ALA A 356 -9.57 -11.47 7.53
CA ALA A 356 -8.27 -10.85 7.20
C ALA A 356 -7.16 -11.88 7.08
N LEU A 357 -6.07 -11.50 6.42
CA LEU A 357 -4.90 -12.37 6.27
C LEU A 357 -4.01 -12.34 7.53
N MET A 358 -3.24 -13.41 7.72
CA MET A 358 -2.25 -13.46 8.80
C MET A 358 -1.23 -12.34 8.64
N GLY A 359 -0.69 -11.86 9.77
CA GLY A 359 0.36 -10.85 9.75
C GLY A 359 1.61 -11.35 9.03
N GLU A 360 2.19 -10.51 8.18
CA GLU A 360 3.41 -10.83 7.44
C GLU A 360 4.63 -10.09 7.99
N ASN A 361 4.41 -9.09 8.84
CA ASN A 361 5.42 -8.17 9.33
C ASN A 361 6.25 -7.58 8.17
N GLY A 362 5.59 -7.10 7.12
CA GLY A 362 6.20 -6.71 5.85
C GLY A 362 7.28 -5.63 6.02
N PHE A 363 7.11 -4.75 7.00
CA PHE A 363 7.96 -3.58 7.25
C PHE A 363 8.70 -3.63 8.59
N GLY A 364 8.68 -4.76 9.30
CA GLY A 364 9.41 -4.94 10.56
C GLY A 364 8.85 -4.22 11.80
N PHE A 365 7.68 -3.57 11.70
CA PHE A 365 7.01 -2.92 12.83
C PHE A 365 6.67 -3.91 13.96
N THR A 366 6.40 -5.18 13.63
CA THR A 366 6.16 -6.28 14.56
C THR A 366 5.09 -5.94 15.62
N ALA A 367 3.88 -5.62 15.18
CA ALA A 367 2.75 -5.44 16.08
C ALA A 367 2.32 -6.80 16.66
N LEU A 368 2.52 -7.01 17.96
CA LEU A 368 2.12 -8.23 18.65
C LEU A 368 0.68 -8.10 19.16
N ALA A 369 -0.06 -9.21 19.16
CA ALA A 369 -1.46 -9.27 19.61
C ALA A 369 -1.57 -9.20 21.15
N SER A 370 -1.13 -8.08 21.72
CA SER A 370 -0.91 -7.90 23.16
C SER A 370 -2.17 -7.68 23.98
N GLY A 371 -3.34 -7.56 23.34
CA GLY A 371 -4.60 -7.27 23.99
C GLY A 371 -4.63 -5.90 24.66
N VAL A 372 -5.47 -5.79 25.67
CA VAL A 372 -5.67 -4.58 26.48
C VAL A 372 -5.90 -4.99 27.94
N ARG A 373 -5.53 -4.10 28.86
CA ARG A 373 -6.02 -4.16 30.24
C ARG A 373 -7.22 -3.23 30.37
N ASP A 374 -8.36 -3.79 30.73
CA ASP A 374 -9.58 -3.04 31.02
C ASP A 374 -9.47 -2.30 32.38
N SER A 375 -10.45 -1.47 32.72
CA SER A 375 -10.43 -0.74 33.99
C SER A 375 -10.50 -1.72 35.18
N ALA A 376 -10.00 -1.29 36.35
CA ALA A 376 -9.93 -2.16 37.54
C ALA A 376 -11.31 -2.68 38.03
N ASP A 377 -12.40 -2.13 37.51
CA ASP A 377 -13.78 -2.45 37.92
C ASP A 377 -14.43 -3.58 37.07
N THR A 378 -13.70 -4.19 36.12
CA THR A 378 -14.24 -5.27 35.27
C THR A 378 -13.92 -6.67 35.81
N VAL A 379 -14.84 -7.62 35.57
CA VAL A 379 -14.73 -9.04 35.99
C VAL A 379 -13.52 -9.75 35.36
N SER A 380 -13.11 -9.33 34.16
CA SER A 380 -11.84 -9.70 33.54
C SER A 380 -11.00 -8.44 33.37
N ALA A 381 -9.84 -8.38 34.03
CA ALA A 381 -8.95 -7.22 33.96
C ALA A 381 -8.21 -7.14 32.61
N TYR A 382 -8.15 -8.25 31.85
CA TYR A 382 -7.43 -8.35 30.59
C TYR A 382 -8.31 -8.97 29.51
N SER A 383 -8.16 -8.52 28.27
CA SER A 383 -8.95 -9.01 27.13
C SER A 383 -8.18 -8.87 25.80
N GLY A 384 -8.63 -9.59 24.77
CA GLY A 384 -8.16 -9.41 23.39
C GLY A 384 -6.77 -9.96 23.04
N ILE A 385 -6.12 -10.73 23.93
CA ILE A 385 -4.84 -11.39 23.58
C ILE A 385 -5.04 -12.31 22.37
N GLY A 386 -4.14 -12.21 21.40
CA GLY A 386 -4.22 -12.96 20.15
C GLY A 386 -5.19 -12.42 19.10
N THR A 387 -6.13 -11.53 19.47
CA THR A 387 -7.13 -11.00 18.53
C THR A 387 -7.01 -9.50 18.31
N PHE A 388 -6.26 -8.78 19.14
CA PHE A 388 -6.25 -7.33 19.15
C PHE A 388 -4.96 -6.74 19.74
N THR A 389 -4.57 -5.55 19.27
CA THR A 389 -3.66 -4.64 19.97
C THR A 389 -4.04 -3.19 19.69
N GLY A 390 -3.69 -2.28 20.58
CA GLY A 390 -3.80 -0.83 20.33
C GLY A 390 -2.53 -0.11 20.74
N PHE A 391 -2.26 1.07 20.21
CA PHE A 391 -1.09 1.87 20.54
C PHE A 391 -1.54 3.25 20.97
N TRP A 392 -1.14 3.67 22.17
CA TRP A 392 -1.45 5.01 22.65
C TRP A 392 -0.78 6.08 21.79
N THR A 393 -1.48 7.21 21.64
CA THR A 393 -0.89 8.46 21.21
C THR A 393 -0.88 9.48 22.36
N VAL A 394 -0.08 10.53 22.22
CA VAL A 394 -0.10 11.66 23.17
C VAL A 394 -1.37 12.53 23.05
N ASN A 395 -2.21 12.29 22.06
CA ASN A 395 -3.36 13.14 21.78
C ASN A 395 -4.53 12.80 22.73
N GLU A 396 -4.92 13.78 23.53
CA GLU A 396 -6.12 13.73 24.34
C GLU A 396 -7.36 14.04 23.48
N LEU A 397 -8.44 13.26 23.68
CA LEU A 397 -9.73 13.55 23.05
C LEU A 397 -10.59 14.41 23.98
N ASP A 398 -10.69 14.00 25.25
CA ASP A 398 -11.40 14.72 26.31
C ASP A 398 -10.82 14.37 27.69
N SER A 399 -11.42 14.91 28.75
CA SER A 399 -10.94 14.72 30.13
C SER A 399 -10.82 13.25 30.55
N SER A 400 -11.62 12.35 29.97
CA SER A 400 -11.68 10.92 30.29
C SER A 400 -11.05 10.01 29.24
N ARG A 401 -10.89 10.48 27.99
CA ARG A 401 -10.47 9.67 26.85
C ARG A 401 -9.26 10.26 26.10
N ALA A 402 -8.47 9.36 25.53
CA ALA A 402 -7.36 9.69 24.65
C ALA A 402 -7.42 8.87 23.36
N ILE A 403 -6.64 9.30 22.36
CA ILE A 403 -6.59 8.65 21.06
C ILE A 403 -5.69 7.41 21.13
N VAL A 404 -6.20 6.31 20.57
CA VAL A 404 -5.51 5.03 20.44
C VAL A 404 -5.62 4.56 19.00
N TRP A 405 -4.55 4.02 18.44
CA TRP A 405 -4.58 3.40 17.12
C TRP A 405 -4.63 1.88 17.26
N THR A 406 -5.62 1.25 16.64
CA THR A 406 -5.95 -0.15 16.90
C THR A 406 -5.76 -1.03 15.67
N LEU A 407 -5.34 -2.28 15.95
CA LEU A 407 -5.21 -3.36 14.99
C LEU A 407 -6.01 -4.56 15.51
N PRO A 408 -7.13 -4.91 14.87
CA PRO A 408 -7.80 -6.18 15.14
C PRO A 408 -7.20 -7.32 14.29
N ASN A 409 -7.52 -8.56 14.60
CA ASN A 409 -7.14 -9.73 13.78
C ASN A 409 -8.10 -9.99 12.61
N ASN A 410 -9.25 -9.34 12.61
CA ASN A 410 -10.37 -9.61 11.70
C ASN A 410 -10.59 -8.51 10.66
N ASN A 411 -9.65 -7.58 10.51
CA ASN A 411 -9.63 -6.60 9.43
C ASN A 411 -8.19 -6.18 9.17
N ASP A 412 -7.89 -5.67 7.98
CA ASP A 412 -6.58 -5.14 7.63
C ASP A 412 -6.47 -3.62 7.80
N ASP A 413 -7.44 -2.99 8.45
CA ASP A 413 -7.39 -1.56 8.72
C ASP A 413 -6.59 -1.26 9.99
N PHE A 414 -5.74 -0.22 9.93
CA PHE A 414 -5.13 0.41 11.08
C PHE A 414 -5.93 1.67 11.42
N VAL A 415 -6.70 1.61 12.50
CA VAL A 415 -7.81 2.54 12.75
C VAL A 415 -7.50 3.44 13.94
N MET A 416 -7.72 4.74 13.74
CA MET A 416 -7.73 5.72 14.82
C MET A 416 -9.05 5.63 15.58
N ASP A 417 -8.98 5.44 16.90
CA ASP A 417 -10.12 5.35 17.80
C ASP A 417 -9.82 6.13 19.09
N SER A 418 -10.72 6.05 20.08
CA SER A 418 -10.54 6.61 21.41
C SER A 418 -10.78 5.57 22.49
N SER A 419 -10.03 5.67 23.58
CA SER A 419 -10.24 4.81 24.76
C SER A 419 -10.13 5.62 26.05
N LEU A 420 -10.76 5.12 27.11
CA LEU A 420 -10.62 5.65 28.46
C LEU A 420 -9.16 5.62 28.90
N LYS A 421 -8.70 6.72 29.52
CA LYS A 421 -7.31 6.90 29.96
C LYS A 421 -6.87 5.90 31.03
N ASN A 422 -7.82 5.27 31.74
CA ASN A 422 -7.58 4.27 32.78
C ASN A 422 -7.41 2.84 32.25
N LYS A 423 -7.70 2.57 30.98
CA LYS A 423 -7.31 1.32 30.30
C LYS A 423 -5.81 1.35 29.98
N ALA A 424 -5.21 0.17 29.82
CA ALA A 424 -3.79 0.07 29.49
C ALA A 424 -3.54 -0.61 28.13
N TYR A 425 -2.78 0.07 27.27
CA TYR A 425 -2.38 -0.37 25.93
C TYR A 425 -0.86 -0.32 25.81
N PRO A 426 -0.23 -1.10 24.92
CA PRO A 426 1.20 -0.96 24.68
C PRO A 426 1.55 0.41 24.08
N VAL A 427 2.81 0.79 24.28
CA VAL A 427 3.42 1.97 23.67
C VAL A 427 4.45 1.52 22.65
N ARG A 428 4.39 2.13 21.47
CA ARG A 428 5.37 1.94 20.40
C ARG A 428 6.10 3.25 20.18
N CYS A 429 7.30 3.38 20.74
CA CYS A 429 8.01 4.64 20.67
C CYS A 429 8.47 4.94 19.23
N LEU A 430 8.28 6.19 18.86
CA LEU A 430 8.79 6.76 17.62
C LEU A 430 10.02 7.61 17.97
N MET A 431 11.08 7.50 17.18
CA MET A 431 12.24 8.36 17.35
C MET A 431 11.78 9.79 17.12
N ASN A 432 12.15 10.72 18.02
CA ASN A 432 11.83 12.12 17.82
C ASN A 432 12.30 12.50 16.41
N PRO A 433 11.46 13.16 15.59
CA PRO A 433 12.02 14.04 14.58
C PRO A 433 13.01 14.90 15.35
N PRO A 434 14.29 14.95 14.98
CA PRO A 434 15.31 15.47 15.88
C PRO A 434 14.82 16.79 16.50
N ASP A 435 14.58 16.82 17.82
CA ASP A 435 14.05 18.03 18.43
C ASP A 435 15.14 19.11 18.32
N ILE A 436 14.67 20.31 18.00
CA ILE A 436 15.41 21.55 17.80
C ILE A 436 16.53 21.66 18.85
N ASP A 437 17.77 21.65 18.37
CA ASP A 437 19.05 22.01 19.04
C ASP A 437 20.06 20.97 19.53
N GLU A 438 19.82 19.65 19.64
CA GLU A 438 20.92 18.77 20.17
C GLU A 438 21.21 17.43 19.47
N ILE A 439 20.48 17.04 18.42
CA ILE A 439 20.91 15.95 17.52
C ILE A 439 20.55 16.30 16.07
N TYR A 440 20.95 17.48 15.62
CA TYR A 440 21.11 17.69 14.19
C TYR A 440 22.58 17.51 13.90
N ASP A 441 22.89 16.45 13.15
CA ASP A 441 24.06 16.53 12.29
C ASP A 441 23.97 17.89 11.57
N SER A 442 25.10 18.57 11.42
CA SER A 442 25.30 19.88 10.80
C SER A 442 24.78 20.01 9.34
N THR A 443 23.89 19.10 8.93
CA THR A 443 23.55 18.68 7.58
C THR A 443 22.03 18.69 7.35
N SER A 444 21.26 19.66 7.86
CA SER A 444 19.87 19.87 7.41
C SER A 444 19.57 21.36 7.24
N ILE A 445 18.67 21.69 6.31
CA ILE A 445 18.19 23.05 6.05
C ILE A 445 16.70 23.18 6.37
N TYR A 446 16.34 24.29 7.01
CA TYR A 446 14.98 24.75 7.17
C TYR A 446 14.67 25.83 6.13
N ASP A 447 13.65 25.59 5.31
CA ASP A 447 13.14 26.54 4.33
C ASP A 447 12.06 27.41 4.98
N LYS A 448 12.39 28.67 5.23
CA LYS A 448 11.50 29.65 5.89
C LYS A 448 10.27 30.01 5.06
N ARG A 449 10.23 29.64 3.77
CA ARG A 449 9.17 30.05 2.85
C ARG A 449 7.94 29.15 2.96
N ASP A 450 8.10 27.91 3.43
CA ASP A 450 7.06 26.88 3.43
C ASP A 450 7.14 25.92 4.63
N ASP A 451 7.98 26.23 5.61
CA ASP A 451 8.25 25.42 6.81
C ASP A 451 8.80 24.00 6.54
N ASN A 452 9.21 23.69 5.30
CA ASN A 452 9.81 22.41 4.98
C ASN A 452 11.24 22.31 5.51
N ARG A 453 11.61 21.11 5.96
CA ARG A 453 12.99 20.77 6.35
C ARG A 453 13.55 19.70 5.43
N TYR A 454 14.77 19.91 4.95
CA TYR A 454 15.45 18.99 4.03
C TYR A 454 16.78 18.56 4.64
N LYS A 455 17.02 17.26 4.70
CA LYS A 455 18.35 16.71 4.97
C LYS A 455 19.31 17.18 3.89
N THR A 456 20.57 17.33 4.25
CA THR A 456 21.63 17.70 3.34
C THR A 456 22.78 16.70 3.36
N LEU A 457 23.56 16.71 2.30
CA LEU A 457 24.67 15.82 2.04
C LEU A 457 25.86 16.65 1.58
N ALA A 458 27.00 16.51 2.27
CA ALA A 458 28.25 17.11 1.80
C ALA A 458 28.88 16.26 0.67
N VAL A 459 29.17 16.90 -0.45
CA VAL A 459 29.77 16.30 -1.65
C VAL A 459 30.96 17.16 -2.05
N GLY A 460 32.14 16.82 -1.53
CA GLY A 460 33.31 17.69 -1.67
C GLY A 460 33.07 19.05 -1.00
N GLU A 461 33.12 20.12 -1.78
CA GLU A 461 32.85 21.50 -1.31
C GLU A 461 31.37 21.90 -1.42
N ASP A 462 30.55 21.08 -2.07
CA ASP A 462 29.13 21.35 -2.22
C ASP A 462 28.32 20.74 -1.07
N VAL A 463 27.20 21.37 -0.76
CA VAL A 463 26.18 20.84 0.14
C VAL A 463 24.89 20.66 -0.67
N TRP A 464 24.43 19.43 -0.77
CA TRP A 464 23.25 19.04 -1.55
C TRP A 464 22.04 18.81 -0.66
N MET A 465 20.84 19.07 -1.15
CA MET A 465 19.63 18.50 -0.56
C MET A 465 19.59 16.99 -0.81
N ALA A 466 19.43 16.21 0.27
CA ALA A 466 19.21 14.77 0.26
C ALA A 466 17.72 14.39 0.13
N GLU A 467 16.83 15.37 -0.01
CA GLU A 467 15.41 15.16 -0.28
C GLU A 467 14.93 16.02 -1.46
N ASN A 468 13.91 15.56 -2.19
CA ASN A 468 13.30 16.32 -3.28
C ASN A 468 12.63 17.58 -2.71
N LEU A 469 12.75 18.70 -3.42
CA LEU A 469 12.12 19.95 -3.00
C LEU A 469 10.59 19.78 -2.92
N ARG A 470 10.00 20.31 -1.85
CA ARG A 470 8.56 20.27 -1.57
C ARG A 470 7.88 21.64 -1.66
N PHE A 471 8.62 22.68 -2.03
CA PHE A 471 8.15 24.05 -2.12
C PHE A 471 7.02 24.21 -3.13
N ALA A 472 5.83 24.59 -2.67
CA ALA A 472 4.64 24.72 -3.50
C ALA A 472 4.68 26.00 -4.35
N ALA A 473 5.44 25.96 -5.45
CA ALA A 473 5.46 27.01 -6.45
C ALA A 473 4.18 26.95 -7.33
N PRO A 474 3.62 28.09 -7.76
CA PRO A 474 2.57 28.10 -8.78
C PRO A 474 3.03 27.33 -10.03
N GLY A 475 2.19 26.41 -10.53
CA GLY A 475 2.54 25.53 -11.65
C GLY A 475 3.36 24.28 -11.27
N SER A 476 3.54 23.99 -9.98
CA SER A 476 4.12 22.72 -9.50
C SER A 476 3.06 21.71 -9.11
N PHE A 477 3.35 20.42 -9.29
CA PHE A 477 2.40 19.34 -9.16
C PHE A 477 2.78 18.37 -8.04
N CYS A 478 1.77 17.87 -7.34
CA CYS A 478 1.91 16.59 -6.67
C CYS A 478 1.69 15.50 -7.70
N TYR A 479 2.39 14.38 -7.58
CA TYR A 479 2.08 13.25 -8.43
C TYR A 479 0.60 12.85 -8.27
N GLU A 480 -0.14 12.69 -9.37
CA GLU A 480 -1.60 12.48 -9.39
C GLU A 480 -2.41 13.53 -8.59
N ASP A 481 -1.85 14.72 -8.39
CA ASP A 481 -2.46 15.81 -7.61
C ASP A 481 -2.82 15.41 -6.16
N LYS A 482 -2.08 14.44 -5.60
CA LYS A 482 -2.23 13.96 -4.22
C LYS A 482 -1.21 14.63 -3.30
N ASP A 483 -1.66 15.48 -2.38
CA ASP A 483 -0.81 16.16 -1.37
C ASP A 483 0.18 15.24 -0.64
N ILE A 484 -0.19 13.98 -0.40
CA ILE A 484 0.68 13.00 0.24
C ILE A 484 1.87 12.62 -0.64
N ARG A 485 1.70 12.53 -1.97
CA ARG A 485 2.80 12.24 -2.89
C ARG A 485 3.80 13.39 -2.94
N CYS A 486 3.35 14.64 -2.76
CA CYS A 486 4.24 15.77 -2.54
C CYS A 486 5.12 15.60 -1.29
N ARG A 487 4.57 15.08 -0.19
CA ARG A 487 5.34 14.87 1.05
C ARG A 487 6.32 13.70 0.92
N ASN A 488 5.88 12.60 0.30
CA ASN A 488 6.66 11.37 0.21
C ASN A 488 7.73 11.42 -0.89
N TYR A 489 7.44 12.05 -2.03
CA TYR A 489 8.29 12.03 -3.22
C TYR A 489 8.81 13.42 -3.63
N GLY A 490 8.40 14.50 -2.95
CA GLY A 490 8.64 15.85 -3.45
C GLY A 490 7.62 16.28 -4.49
N ARG A 491 7.71 17.54 -4.93
CA ARG A 491 6.88 18.06 -6.02
C ARG A 491 7.58 17.86 -7.36
N LEU A 492 6.76 17.82 -8.41
CA LEU A 492 7.20 17.88 -9.79
C LEU A 492 7.04 19.31 -10.31
N TYR A 493 8.09 19.83 -10.94
CA TYR A 493 8.15 21.19 -11.44
C TYR A 493 8.43 21.15 -12.93
N PRO A 494 7.68 21.87 -13.77
CA PRO A 494 8.19 22.24 -15.09
C PRO A 494 9.48 23.04 -14.96
N TRP A 495 10.41 22.92 -15.90
CA TRP A 495 11.72 23.57 -15.79
C TRP A 495 11.62 25.09 -15.61
N HIS A 496 10.79 25.78 -16.40
CA HIS A 496 10.60 27.22 -16.27
C HIS A 496 10.06 27.62 -14.88
N VAL A 497 9.18 26.81 -14.27
CA VAL A 497 8.71 27.00 -12.89
C VAL A 497 9.87 26.86 -11.92
N ALA A 498 10.69 25.82 -12.06
CA ALA A 498 11.87 25.61 -11.23
C ALA A 498 12.83 26.81 -11.32
N MET A 499 13.09 27.29 -12.52
CA MET A 499 13.99 28.42 -12.78
C MET A 499 13.39 29.79 -12.43
N ARG A 500 12.09 29.88 -12.12
CA ARG A 500 11.32 31.14 -12.01
C ARG A 500 11.42 32.00 -13.28
N LEU A 501 11.30 31.35 -14.44
CA LEU A 501 11.31 31.99 -15.76
C LEU A 501 9.92 31.91 -16.40
N PRO A 502 9.61 32.84 -17.33
CA PRO A 502 8.43 32.75 -18.18
C PRO A 502 8.35 31.43 -18.96
N GLU A 503 7.14 30.94 -19.23
CA GLU A 503 6.91 29.63 -19.88
C GLU A 503 7.44 29.56 -21.31
N ASP A 504 7.42 30.68 -22.04
CA ASP A 504 7.88 30.83 -23.43
C ASP A 504 9.40 30.70 -23.60
N PHE A 505 10.17 30.60 -22.51
CA PHE A 505 11.61 30.26 -22.57
C PHE A 505 11.87 28.81 -23.02
N ILE A 506 10.92 27.90 -22.86
CA ILE A 506 11.07 26.50 -23.34
C ILE A 506 10.82 26.43 -24.85
N GLU A 507 9.92 27.26 -25.37
CA GLU A 507 9.47 27.20 -26.78
C GLU A 507 10.35 27.99 -27.74
N ASN A 508 11.02 29.05 -27.28
CA ASN A 508 11.78 29.96 -28.13
C ASN A 508 13.28 29.64 -28.27
N SER A 509 13.68 28.40 -27.98
CA SER A 509 15.08 27.98 -27.92
C SER A 509 15.84 28.67 -26.77
N LEU A 510 16.67 27.91 -26.03
CA LEU A 510 17.68 28.47 -25.12
C LEU A 510 18.80 29.20 -25.90
N ASP A 511 18.42 30.06 -26.86
CA ASP A 511 19.32 30.97 -27.55
C ASP A 511 19.83 32.03 -26.57
N SER A 512 20.91 32.70 -26.98
CA SER A 512 21.71 33.74 -26.28
C SER A 512 21.01 34.72 -25.31
N VAL A 513 19.68 34.85 -25.33
CA VAL A 513 18.86 35.58 -24.33
C VAL A 513 18.79 34.83 -22.98
N SER A 514 18.83 33.49 -22.99
CA SER A 514 18.88 32.65 -21.78
C SER A 514 20.23 32.72 -21.05
N GLN A 515 21.33 32.97 -21.76
CA GLN A 515 22.69 33.08 -21.19
C GLN A 515 22.86 34.28 -20.24
N GLY A 516 21.99 35.30 -20.32
CA GLY A 516 21.96 36.40 -19.36
C GLY A 516 20.95 36.22 -18.20
N ALA A 517 19.94 35.36 -18.39
CA ALA A 517 18.87 35.13 -17.42
C ALA A 517 19.18 34.01 -16.43
N VAL A 518 19.95 33.00 -16.86
CA VAL A 518 20.49 31.94 -16.00
C VAL A 518 21.90 32.32 -15.57
N VAL A 519 22.07 32.60 -14.29
CA VAL A 519 23.38 32.93 -13.71
C VAL A 519 24.07 31.69 -13.16
N GLU A 520 25.38 31.77 -12.89
CA GLU A 520 26.20 30.63 -12.46
C GLU A 520 25.64 29.90 -11.22
N GLU A 521 25.15 30.65 -10.23
CA GLU A 521 24.46 30.13 -9.04
C GLU A 521 22.97 30.50 -9.12
N HIS A 522 22.26 30.03 -10.17
CA HIS A 522 20.85 30.39 -10.39
C HIS A 522 19.92 29.85 -9.30
N GLN A 523 19.45 30.73 -8.41
CA GLN A 523 18.61 30.33 -7.28
C GLN A 523 17.32 29.62 -7.71
N GLY A 524 16.60 30.14 -8.70
CA GLY A 524 15.27 29.64 -9.07
C GLY A 524 14.33 29.54 -7.86
N ILE A 525 13.63 28.42 -7.70
CA ILE A 525 12.77 28.12 -6.54
C ILE A 525 13.53 27.56 -5.34
N CYS A 526 14.85 27.41 -5.39
CA CYS A 526 15.63 26.97 -4.23
C CYS A 526 15.62 28.03 -3.11
N PRO A 527 15.83 27.61 -1.83
CA PRO A 527 15.91 28.53 -0.70
C PRO A 527 17.02 29.57 -0.87
N ASP A 528 16.94 30.66 -0.12
CA ASP A 528 17.96 31.71 -0.21
C ASP A 528 19.36 31.17 0.12
N GLY A 529 20.32 31.47 -0.77
CA GLY A 529 21.69 30.95 -0.68
C GLY A 529 21.86 29.51 -1.16
N TRP A 530 20.87 28.94 -1.85
CA TRP A 530 20.91 27.68 -2.58
C TRP A 530 20.53 27.92 -4.04
N HIS A 531 21.01 27.08 -4.94
CA HIS A 531 20.74 27.18 -6.36
C HIS A 531 20.37 25.85 -6.98
N ILE A 532 19.81 25.92 -8.18
CA ILE A 532 19.51 24.77 -9.01
C ILE A 532 20.85 24.22 -9.54
N PRO A 533 21.13 22.92 -9.39
CA PRO A 533 22.45 22.39 -9.70
C PRO A 533 22.79 22.49 -11.18
N ARG A 534 24.05 22.79 -11.48
CA ARG A 534 24.62 22.78 -12.83
C ARG A 534 25.07 21.38 -13.24
N GLN A 535 25.36 21.20 -14.54
CA GLN A 535 25.89 19.92 -15.02
C GLN A 535 27.18 19.53 -14.30
N GLU A 536 28.07 20.49 -14.01
CA GLU A 536 29.32 20.24 -13.28
C GLU A 536 29.10 19.72 -11.85
N GLU A 537 28.10 20.25 -11.15
CA GLU A 537 27.71 19.80 -9.81
C GLU A 537 27.16 18.38 -9.85
N TRP A 538 26.29 18.08 -10.81
CA TRP A 538 25.78 16.73 -11.02
C TRP A 538 26.89 15.73 -11.35
N MET A 539 27.87 16.11 -12.19
CA MET A 539 29.04 15.28 -12.48
C MET A 539 29.87 15.00 -11.22
N ARG A 540 30.09 16.02 -10.37
CA ARG A 540 30.78 15.85 -9.07
C ARG A 540 30.03 14.90 -8.15
N LEU A 541 28.70 14.98 -8.09
CA LEU A 541 27.86 14.04 -7.34
C LEU A 541 27.99 12.60 -7.87
N GLY A 542 27.97 12.42 -9.20
CA GLY A 542 28.19 11.10 -9.82
C GLY A 542 29.55 10.52 -9.47
N GLN A 543 30.61 11.33 -9.53
CA GLN A 543 31.97 10.92 -9.16
C GLN A 543 32.11 10.60 -7.66
N PHE A 544 31.37 11.31 -6.80
CA PHE A 544 31.30 10.99 -5.39
C PHE A 544 30.61 9.65 -5.14
N ALA A 545 29.51 9.38 -5.84
CA ALA A 545 28.74 8.15 -5.70
C ALA A 545 29.50 6.90 -6.18
N ILE A 546 30.18 6.97 -7.34
CA ILE A 546 30.94 5.83 -7.88
C ILE A 546 32.07 5.38 -6.93
N ASN A 547 32.67 6.31 -6.19
CA ASN A 547 33.74 6.04 -5.23
C ASN A 547 33.29 5.28 -3.97
N LYS A 548 31.97 5.10 -3.76
CA LYS A 548 31.43 4.30 -2.63
C LYS A 548 31.48 2.79 -2.86
N ARG A 549 32.04 2.31 -3.99
CA ARG A 549 32.23 0.89 -4.36
C ARG A 549 30.96 0.03 -4.37
N LYS A 550 29.83 0.64 -4.72
CA LYS A 550 28.49 0.07 -4.51
C LYS A 550 27.51 0.24 -5.69
N GLY A 551 28.05 0.47 -6.89
CA GLY A 551 27.29 0.83 -8.09
C GLY A 551 26.90 2.31 -8.09
N LEU A 552 26.91 2.96 -9.26
CA LEU A 552 26.73 4.41 -9.37
C LEU A 552 25.29 4.83 -9.03
N ALA A 553 24.31 4.35 -9.78
CA ALA A 553 22.91 4.66 -9.51
C ALA A 553 22.44 4.02 -8.20
N ALA A 554 22.89 2.80 -7.93
CA ALA A 554 22.66 2.07 -6.69
C ALA A 554 23.06 2.85 -5.42
N ALA A 555 24.17 3.60 -5.48
CA ALA A 555 24.60 4.46 -4.40
C ALA A 555 23.74 5.72 -4.24
N LEU A 556 23.15 6.24 -5.32
CA LEU A 556 22.30 7.43 -5.34
C LEU A 556 20.84 7.15 -4.96
N LYS A 557 20.29 6.01 -5.39
CA LYS A 557 18.90 5.61 -5.17
C LYS A 557 18.57 5.45 -3.68
N SER A 558 17.38 5.90 -3.28
CA SER A 558 16.79 5.59 -1.98
C SER A 558 16.69 4.07 -1.78
N ARG A 559 16.70 3.64 -0.51
CA ARG A 559 16.54 2.21 -0.17
C ARG A 559 15.11 1.70 -0.38
N GLU A 560 14.15 2.60 -0.36
CA GLU A 560 12.71 2.32 -0.41
C GLU A 560 12.04 3.14 -1.53
N GLY A 561 10.83 2.75 -1.90
CA GLY A 561 10.01 3.43 -2.89
C GLY A 561 10.21 2.97 -4.34
N TRP A 562 11.26 2.20 -4.64
CA TRP A 562 11.50 1.62 -5.97
C TRP A 562 10.74 0.30 -6.13
N ALA A 563 10.00 0.14 -7.24
CA ALA A 563 9.31 -1.10 -7.61
C ALA A 563 10.31 -2.27 -7.69
N GLN A 564 9.84 -3.51 -7.48
CA GLN A 564 10.65 -4.73 -7.29
C GLN A 564 11.57 -5.14 -8.48
N GLY A 565 12.51 -4.29 -8.85
CA GLY A 565 13.79 -4.66 -9.44
C GLY A 565 14.78 -4.92 -8.31
N ASP A 566 15.82 -5.71 -8.59
CA ASP A 566 16.85 -6.21 -7.65
C ASP A 566 17.25 -5.23 -6.52
N MET A 567 16.46 -5.19 -5.44
CA MET A 567 16.60 -4.30 -4.28
C MET A 567 17.93 -4.52 -3.54
N THR A 568 18.67 -5.58 -3.87
CA THR A 568 20.00 -5.83 -3.31
C THR A 568 21.05 -4.84 -3.82
N LYS A 569 20.74 -4.07 -4.87
CA LYS A 569 21.64 -3.05 -5.43
C LYS A 569 21.40 -1.67 -4.84
N ASN A 570 20.16 -1.23 -4.61
CA ASN A 570 19.86 0.09 -4.07
C ASN A 570 20.27 0.19 -2.59
N ASN A 571 21.36 0.90 -2.31
CA ASN A 571 21.95 0.92 -0.98
C ASN A 571 22.04 2.31 -0.35
N ASN A 572 21.76 3.35 -1.14
CA ASN A 572 21.85 4.75 -0.75
C ASN A 572 23.21 5.07 -0.10
N ALA A 573 24.31 4.46 -0.56
CA ALA A 573 25.62 4.63 0.07
C ALA A 573 26.21 6.04 -0.10
N SER A 574 25.71 6.84 -1.04
CA SER A 574 26.06 8.25 -1.14
C SER A 574 25.31 9.10 -0.09
N GLY A 575 24.15 8.66 0.37
CA GLY A 575 23.25 9.46 1.20
C GLY A 575 22.37 10.44 0.41
N PHE A 576 22.44 10.43 -0.92
CA PHE A 576 21.68 11.34 -1.79
C PHE A 576 20.17 11.07 -1.77
N ASN A 577 19.78 9.81 -1.53
CA ASN A 577 18.41 9.37 -1.34
C ASN A 577 17.46 9.79 -2.48
N ALA A 578 17.80 9.42 -3.73
CA ALA A 578 16.95 9.67 -4.89
C ALA A 578 15.68 8.81 -4.82
N LEU A 579 14.53 9.47 -4.60
CA LEU A 579 13.20 8.86 -4.58
C LEU A 579 12.63 8.80 -6.01
N PRO A 580 11.98 7.68 -6.40
CA PRO A 580 11.46 7.48 -7.75
C PRO A 580 10.10 8.18 -7.93
N ALA A 581 10.15 9.50 -7.97
CA ALA A 581 8.98 10.36 -8.08
C ALA A 581 8.31 10.33 -9.47
N GLY A 582 8.89 9.64 -10.45
CA GLY A 582 8.38 9.59 -11.81
C GLY A 582 8.39 10.95 -12.52
N ILE A 583 7.51 11.07 -13.52
CA ILE A 583 7.38 12.21 -14.42
C ILE A 583 5.90 12.61 -14.53
N ARG A 584 5.65 13.88 -14.83
CA ARG A 584 4.36 14.33 -15.37
C ARG A 584 4.56 14.94 -16.76
N PHE A 585 3.83 14.45 -17.74
CA PHE A 585 3.89 14.93 -19.11
C PHE A 585 3.16 16.28 -19.29
N ARG A 586 3.67 17.19 -20.13
CA ARG A 586 3.02 18.50 -20.39
C ARG A 586 1.77 18.35 -21.26
N ASN A 587 1.87 17.52 -22.29
CA ASN A 587 0.93 17.35 -23.39
C ASN A 587 -0.46 16.87 -22.95
N ASP A 588 -0.53 15.89 -22.06
CA ASP A 588 -1.78 15.30 -21.56
C ASP A 588 -1.94 15.40 -20.03
N GLY A 589 -0.89 15.82 -19.33
CA GLY A 589 -0.88 15.85 -17.86
C GLY A 589 -0.77 14.47 -17.22
N GLU A 590 -0.46 13.42 -17.98
CA GLU A 590 -0.33 12.07 -17.46
C GLU A 590 0.88 11.95 -16.54
N TYR A 591 0.69 11.22 -15.44
CA TYR A 591 1.76 10.88 -14.53
C TYR A 591 2.19 9.43 -14.77
N THR A 592 3.48 9.19 -14.98
CA THR A 592 4.01 7.84 -15.22
C THR A 592 5.27 7.58 -14.39
N GLU A 593 5.75 6.33 -14.41
CA GLU A 593 7.05 5.93 -13.85
C GLU A 593 7.28 6.15 -12.35
N LEU A 594 6.21 6.35 -11.57
CA LEU A 594 6.29 6.31 -10.11
C LEU A 594 6.85 4.97 -9.68
N GLY A 595 7.84 5.00 -8.78
CA GLY A 595 8.50 3.78 -8.32
C GLY A 595 9.54 3.21 -9.29
N THR A 596 9.64 3.68 -10.53
CA THR A 596 10.59 3.12 -11.51
C THR A 596 11.68 4.08 -11.96
N SER A 597 11.47 5.39 -11.81
CA SER A 597 12.41 6.40 -12.30
C SER A 597 12.44 7.64 -11.40
N ALA A 598 13.61 8.27 -11.30
CA ALA A 598 13.79 9.55 -10.63
C ALA A 598 14.49 10.54 -11.57
N TYR A 599 13.90 11.71 -11.75
CA TYR A 599 14.34 12.76 -12.67
C TYR A 599 14.59 14.06 -11.90
N PHE A 600 15.68 14.75 -12.21
CA PHE A 600 16.11 15.97 -11.53
C PHE A 600 16.58 17.04 -12.51
N TRP A 601 16.06 18.26 -12.39
CA TRP A 601 16.52 19.36 -13.24
C TRP A 601 17.97 19.76 -13.00
N ALA A 602 18.63 20.19 -14.08
CA ALA A 602 19.81 21.03 -14.04
C ALA A 602 19.46 22.48 -14.45
N ALA A 603 20.27 23.45 -14.01
CA ALA A 603 20.07 24.87 -14.30
C ALA A 603 20.39 25.24 -15.75
N GLU A 604 21.29 24.51 -16.39
CA GLU A 604 21.73 24.78 -17.75
C GLU A 604 20.84 24.06 -18.78
N GLY A 605 20.73 24.63 -19.98
CA GLY A 605 20.32 23.86 -21.15
C GLY A 605 21.35 22.77 -21.48
N GLY A 606 20.94 21.75 -22.22
CA GLY A 606 21.90 20.80 -22.76
C GLY A 606 22.69 21.36 -23.95
N GLY A 607 23.26 20.48 -24.78
CA GLY A 607 23.93 20.88 -26.01
C GLY A 607 22.97 21.33 -27.12
N GLY A 608 21.68 20.99 -27.00
CA GLY A 608 20.57 21.50 -27.81
C GLY A 608 19.80 22.64 -27.13
N SER A 609 18.60 22.94 -27.66
CA SER A 609 17.72 23.99 -27.15
C SER A 609 16.84 23.56 -25.96
N GLY A 610 17.02 22.33 -25.44
CA GLY A 610 16.20 21.73 -24.38
C GLY A 610 16.79 21.92 -22.98
N ALA A 611 15.93 21.80 -21.97
CA ALA A 611 16.33 21.89 -20.57
C ALA A 611 16.99 20.58 -20.11
N ALA A 612 18.20 20.65 -19.54
CA ALA A 612 18.90 19.44 -19.12
C ALA A 612 18.32 18.87 -17.81
N TYR A 613 18.20 17.55 -17.75
CA TYR A 613 17.85 16.82 -16.53
C TYR A 613 18.74 15.61 -16.35
N TRP A 614 18.89 15.18 -15.10
CA TRP A 614 19.61 13.98 -14.71
C TRP A 614 18.64 12.94 -14.18
N TYR A 615 18.91 11.67 -14.46
CA TYR A 615 18.00 10.61 -14.08
C TYR A 615 18.69 9.31 -13.69
N VAL A 616 17.98 8.56 -12.85
CA VAL A 616 18.27 7.16 -12.51
C VAL A 616 17.01 6.34 -12.69
N VAL A 617 17.14 5.16 -13.30
CA VAL A 617 16.01 4.23 -13.54
C VAL A 617 16.24 2.91 -12.84
N ASN A 618 15.18 2.20 -12.49
CA ASN A 618 15.25 0.95 -11.74
C ASN A 618 16.07 -0.12 -12.46
N SER A 619 15.95 -0.22 -13.80
CA SER A 619 16.51 -1.30 -14.61
C SER A 619 18.02 -1.22 -14.88
N LYS A 620 18.66 -0.09 -14.57
CA LYS A 620 20.09 0.17 -14.90
C LYS A 620 20.82 0.76 -13.69
N ASP A 621 22.13 0.53 -13.65
CA ASP A 621 23.04 1.15 -12.67
C ASP A 621 23.75 2.38 -13.27
N ASP A 622 23.03 3.13 -14.12
CA ASP A 622 23.54 4.30 -14.80
C ASP A 622 22.98 5.59 -14.16
N PHE A 623 23.80 6.64 -14.15
CA PHE A 623 23.37 8.00 -13.84
C PHE A 623 23.69 8.86 -15.07
N LYS A 624 22.65 9.33 -15.76
CA LYS A 624 22.76 9.98 -17.08
C LYS A 624 22.05 11.31 -17.09
N ASN A 625 22.45 12.15 -18.03
CA ASN A 625 21.76 13.38 -18.39
C ASN A 625 21.13 13.25 -19.79
N GLU A 626 20.00 13.92 -19.97
CA GLU A 626 19.28 14.08 -21.24
C GLU A 626 18.69 15.49 -21.29
N GLU A 627 18.06 15.83 -22.42
CA GLU A 627 17.36 17.10 -22.62
C GLU A 627 15.85 16.88 -22.71
N ASP A 628 15.09 17.79 -22.09
CA ASP A 628 13.65 17.87 -22.20
C ASP A 628 13.26 19.00 -23.16
N PHE A 629 12.48 18.66 -24.18
CA PHE A 629 11.95 19.59 -25.17
C PHE A 629 10.44 19.80 -25.03
N ASP A 630 9.80 18.97 -24.21
CA ASP A 630 8.34 18.88 -24.14
C ASP A 630 7.76 19.65 -22.95
N GLY A 631 8.61 20.22 -22.08
CA GLY A 631 8.20 20.99 -20.91
C GLY A 631 7.56 20.12 -19.82
N ASN A 632 8.02 18.87 -19.70
CA ASN A 632 7.56 17.94 -18.68
C ASN A 632 7.89 18.45 -17.27
N ALA A 633 7.35 17.80 -16.23
CA ALA A 633 7.65 18.15 -14.85
C ALA A 633 8.43 17.05 -14.13
N TYR A 634 9.59 17.44 -13.58
CA TYR A 634 10.51 16.57 -12.84
C TYR A 634 10.74 17.07 -11.40
N SER A 635 11.34 16.22 -10.58
CA SER A 635 11.74 16.64 -9.23
C SER A 635 12.89 17.65 -9.28
N LEU A 636 13.09 18.38 -8.18
CA LEU A 636 14.20 19.31 -8.02
C LEU A 636 15.03 18.99 -6.79
N ARG A 637 16.35 19.13 -6.93
CA ARG A 637 17.30 19.18 -5.82
C ARG A 637 17.97 20.53 -5.83
N CYS A 638 18.23 21.09 -4.65
CA CYS A 638 18.99 22.32 -4.53
C CYS A 638 20.38 22.00 -3.99
N VAL A 639 21.36 22.78 -4.41
CA VAL A 639 22.76 22.69 -3.96
C VAL A 639 23.22 24.05 -3.45
N LYS A 640 24.22 24.04 -2.58
CA LYS A 640 24.87 25.24 -2.06
C LYS A 640 26.37 25.03 -2.06
N ASN A 641 27.10 25.96 -2.66
CA ASN A 641 28.56 25.91 -2.71
C ASN A 641 29.12 26.55 -1.43
N LYS A 642 30.12 25.90 -0.80
CA LYS A 642 30.89 26.55 0.26
C LYS A 642 31.94 27.43 -0.41
N LYS A 643 31.75 28.75 -0.36
CA LYS A 643 32.76 29.73 -0.75
C LYS A 643 33.90 29.80 0.26
#